data_AF-A0A8C7IXN4-F1
#
_entry.id   AF-A0A8C7IXN4-F1
#
_cell.length_a   1.000
_cell.length_b   1.000
_cell.length_c   1.000
_cell.angle_alpha   90.00
_cell.angle_beta   90.00
_cell.angle_gamma   90.00
#
_symmetry.space_group_name_H-M   'P 1'
#
loop_
_entity.id
_entity.type
_entity.pdbx_description
1 polymer ?
#
loop_
_entity_poly.entity_id
_entity_poly.type
_entity_poly.pdbx_seq_one_letter_code
_entity_poly.pdbx_strand_id
1 'polypeptide(L)'
;MCTGNKSLNGVVFNVLPNFLFHRVPYLAVARTFEKIEEDSGSALYRDCSVLSVCLSCCSCSEDLLCCVYLCLNQLGPAYMGLELGVGETVLMKAVAQATGRQLDKIKAEAAEKGDLGLVAESSRNNQRMMFQPANLIAGGVFNKLKDIGNMSGNSAMNKKIDIIKGLFVACRFSEARYIVRSLAGKLRIGLAEQSVLSALSQAVCLSPPGQDFPPAVIDAGKGMSAEKQKAWIEEKSLLLKQTYCEMPNYDVIIPVILKEGIDELPKHCKLTPGVPLRPMLAHPTKGVGEVMKRFDEAAFTCEYKYDGERAQIHILENGEVRIFSRNQEDNTTKYPDIISRIHTVKNESVISCVLDTEAVAWDREKKQIQPFQVLITRKRKDVAAADIKVQVCVYAFDLLYLNGESLVKQPLSCRRALLKKSFQEKEGEFVFARAIDSDNTDAIAEFLEQSVRDSCEGLMVKTLEKDATYEIAKRSHNWLKLKKDYLDGVGDTMDLCVIGAYLGKGKRAGTYGGFLLACYDEDNEEFQSVCKIGTGFKDEDLEQHYKFLKEHILPKPRPYYRVDQSTEPDLWLDAVQVWEVKCADLSLSPIYKAGMGLCDPEKGISLRFPRFLRIRDDKKPEEATSGGQVPPLGPSECPRSRPLDLLNVQGSAPWTF
;
A
#
# COMPACT_ATOMS: atom_id res chain seq x y z
N MET A 1 -10.20 -26.15 -18.38
CA MET A 1 -9.51 -27.13 -19.22
C MET A 1 -8.01 -26.93 -19.10
N CYS A 2 -7.38 -27.77 -18.26
CA CYS A 2 -6.03 -28.32 -18.43
C CYS A 2 -5.99 -29.48 -17.43
N THR A 3 -6.71 -30.53 -17.81
CA THR A 3 -6.58 -31.90 -17.30
C THR A 3 -5.16 -32.37 -17.62
N GLY A 4 -4.20 -31.94 -16.82
CA GLY A 4 -2.79 -32.24 -16.96
C GLY A 4 -2.29 -32.80 -15.64
N ASN A 5 -2.70 -34.02 -15.33
CA ASN A 5 -2.26 -34.82 -14.18
C ASN A 5 -0.76 -35.24 -14.30
N LYS A 6 0.06 -34.45 -15.01
CA LYS A 6 1.52 -34.48 -14.94
C LYS A 6 1.97 -33.55 -13.81
N SER A 7 1.62 -34.03 -12.61
CA SER A 7 2.49 -34.01 -11.44
C SER A 7 2.57 -32.69 -10.63
N LEU A 8 1.48 -32.34 -9.95
CA LEU A 8 1.59 -31.71 -8.62
C LEU A 8 2.57 -32.52 -7.75
N ASN A 9 2.49 -33.86 -7.81
CA ASN A 9 3.45 -34.76 -7.16
C ASN A 9 4.88 -34.71 -7.73
N GLY A 10 5.09 -34.26 -8.96
CA GLY A 10 6.41 -34.21 -9.59
C GLY A 10 7.07 -32.85 -9.43
N VAL A 11 6.31 -31.77 -9.28
CA VAL A 11 6.86 -30.46 -8.91
C VAL A 11 7.09 -30.38 -7.40
N VAL A 12 6.17 -30.91 -6.57
CA VAL A 12 6.32 -30.91 -5.11
C VAL A 12 7.51 -31.76 -4.64
N PHE A 13 7.83 -32.86 -5.33
CA PHE A 13 8.94 -33.76 -4.96
C PHE A 13 10.23 -33.62 -5.79
N ASN A 14 10.23 -33.04 -7.00
CA ASN A 14 11.49 -32.86 -7.78
C ASN A 14 12.20 -31.52 -7.50
N VAL A 15 11.64 -30.63 -6.68
CA VAL A 15 12.26 -29.33 -6.39
C VAL A 15 13.32 -29.42 -5.29
N LEU A 16 13.22 -30.39 -4.38
CA LEU A 16 14.25 -30.71 -3.38
C LEU A 16 14.19 -32.22 -3.07
N PRO A 17 15.19 -33.04 -3.42
CA PRO A 17 15.20 -34.45 -3.04
C PRO A 17 15.28 -34.55 -1.50
N ASN A 18 14.35 -35.28 -0.88
CA ASN A 18 14.46 -35.91 0.45
C ASN A 18 15.43 -35.24 1.45
N PHE A 19 15.18 -33.99 1.83
CA PHE A 19 15.89 -33.41 2.95
C PHE A 19 14.90 -32.94 4.01
N LEU A 20 14.59 -33.84 4.93
CA LEU A 20 14.16 -33.48 6.27
C LEU A 20 15.41 -32.97 7.00
N PHE A 21 15.76 -31.70 6.79
CA PHE A 21 16.87 -31.07 7.49
C PHE A 21 16.45 -30.68 8.91
N HIS A 22 17.34 -30.84 9.89
CA HIS A 22 17.16 -30.23 11.22
C HIS A 22 17.07 -28.70 11.16
N ARG A 23 17.68 -28.07 10.14
CA ARG A 23 17.61 -26.63 9.85
C ARG A 23 17.57 -26.39 8.34
N VAL A 24 16.66 -25.55 7.87
CA VAL A 24 16.48 -25.30 6.43
C VAL A 24 17.61 -24.43 5.86
N PRO A 25 18.36 -24.90 4.84
CA PRO A 25 19.35 -24.07 4.16
C PRO A 25 18.70 -22.87 3.46
N TYR A 26 19.31 -21.68 3.56
CA TYR A 26 18.76 -20.48 2.90
C TYR A 26 18.80 -20.62 1.37
N LEU A 27 19.77 -21.34 0.82
CA LEU A 27 19.80 -21.69 -0.60
C LEU A 27 18.52 -22.40 -1.07
N ALA A 28 17.88 -23.21 -0.23
CA ALA A 28 16.60 -23.84 -0.59
C ALA A 28 15.51 -22.77 -0.79
N VAL A 29 15.43 -21.79 0.11
CA VAL A 29 14.52 -20.64 0.00
C VAL A 29 14.83 -19.80 -1.25
N ALA A 30 16.12 -19.51 -1.50
CA ALA A 30 16.56 -18.75 -2.67
C ALA A 30 16.23 -19.46 -4.00
N ARG A 31 16.42 -20.78 -4.08
CA ARG A 31 16.03 -21.57 -5.27
C ARG A 31 14.52 -21.61 -5.47
N THR A 32 13.75 -21.64 -4.41
CA THR A 32 12.29 -21.49 -4.51
C THR A 32 11.94 -20.12 -5.07
N PHE A 33 12.59 -19.04 -4.61
CA PHE A 33 12.37 -17.71 -5.13
C PHE A 33 12.71 -17.58 -6.63
N GLU A 34 13.77 -18.25 -7.11
CA GLU A 34 14.07 -18.30 -8.56
C GLU A 34 12.93 -18.92 -9.35
N LYS A 35 12.43 -20.08 -8.91
CA LYS A 35 11.35 -20.79 -9.61
C LYS A 35 10.05 -19.98 -9.63
N ILE A 36 9.76 -19.25 -8.55
CA ILE A 36 8.60 -18.34 -8.49
C ILE A 36 8.80 -17.16 -9.46
N GLU A 37 10.02 -16.62 -9.56
CA GLU A 37 10.35 -15.51 -10.46
C GLU A 37 10.31 -15.93 -11.94
N GLU A 38 10.82 -17.12 -12.29
CA GLU A 38 10.88 -17.63 -13.66
C GLU A 38 9.49 -17.95 -14.25
N ASP A 39 8.53 -18.38 -13.42
CA ASP A 39 7.17 -18.67 -13.87
C ASP A 39 6.24 -17.46 -13.69
N SER A 40 6.25 -16.59 -14.69
CA SER A 40 5.38 -15.41 -14.76
C SER A 40 3.89 -15.73 -15.01
N GLY A 41 3.53 -16.98 -15.37
CA GLY A 41 2.24 -17.30 -16.00
C GLY A 41 1.13 -17.83 -15.10
N SER A 42 1.42 -18.57 -14.03
CA SER A 42 0.37 -19.24 -13.23
C SER A 42 0.54 -19.07 -11.72
N ALA A 43 -0.46 -18.48 -11.06
CA ALA A 43 -0.54 -18.40 -9.60
C ALA A 43 -0.40 -19.78 -8.92
N LEU A 44 -0.84 -20.84 -9.60
CA LEU A 44 -0.77 -22.23 -9.13
C LEU A 44 0.69 -22.71 -8.94
N TYR A 45 1.61 -22.33 -9.83
CA TYR A 45 3.00 -22.76 -9.73
C TYR A 45 3.75 -22.04 -8.60
N ARG A 46 3.41 -20.76 -8.39
CA ARG A 46 3.91 -19.97 -7.25
C ARG A 46 3.44 -20.57 -5.92
N ASP A 47 2.16 -20.91 -5.85
CA ASP A 47 1.58 -21.57 -4.68
C ASP A 47 2.24 -22.94 -4.42
N CYS A 48 2.48 -23.75 -5.46
CA CYS A 48 3.20 -25.04 -5.36
C CYS A 48 4.66 -24.90 -4.90
N SER A 49 5.34 -23.82 -5.30
CA SER A 49 6.75 -23.59 -4.94
C SER A 49 6.89 -23.16 -3.48
N VAL A 50 6.03 -22.26 -3.01
CA VAL A 50 5.95 -21.89 -1.58
C VAL A 50 5.48 -23.08 -0.75
N LEU A 51 4.55 -23.87 -1.26
CA LEU A 51 4.10 -25.11 -0.64
C LEU A 51 5.27 -26.06 -0.39
N SER A 52 6.18 -26.25 -1.36
CA SER A 52 7.37 -27.08 -1.18
C SER A 52 8.27 -26.61 -0.03
N VAL A 53 8.45 -25.29 0.10
CA VAL A 53 9.21 -24.71 1.23
C VAL A 53 8.47 -24.93 2.55
N CYS A 54 7.16 -24.63 2.62
CA CYS A 54 6.37 -24.84 3.82
C CYS A 54 6.39 -26.32 4.25
N LEU A 55 6.20 -27.25 3.32
CA LEU A 55 6.29 -28.70 3.56
C LEU A 55 7.64 -29.12 4.12
N SER A 56 8.74 -28.56 3.60
CA SER A 56 10.09 -28.84 4.10
C SER A 56 10.36 -28.30 5.52
N CYS A 57 9.52 -27.37 6.00
CA CYS A 57 9.65 -26.73 7.32
C CYS A 57 8.61 -27.21 8.35
N CYS A 58 7.58 -27.96 7.95
CA CYS A 58 6.44 -28.31 8.81
C CYS A 58 6.81 -29.08 10.09
N SER A 59 8.00 -29.70 10.13
CA SER A 59 8.51 -30.41 11.31
C SER A 59 9.22 -29.52 12.34
N CYS A 60 9.50 -28.23 12.03
CA CYS A 60 10.20 -27.31 12.92
C CYS A 60 9.49 -25.94 12.98
N SER A 61 8.92 -25.61 14.14
CA SER A 61 8.14 -24.38 14.35
C SER A 61 8.90 -23.10 14.04
N GLU A 62 10.16 -23.04 14.46
CA GLU A 62 11.01 -21.86 14.27
C GLU A 62 11.33 -21.62 12.79
N ASP A 63 11.66 -22.68 12.04
CA ASP A 63 12.05 -22.56 10.63
C ASP A 63 10.83 -22.25 9.75
N LEU A 64 9.64 -22.81 10.04
CA LEU A 64 8.42 -22.49 9.30
C LEU A 64 8.05 -21.00 9.43
N LEU A 65 8.09 -20.46 10.65
CA LEU A 65 7.84 -19.05 10.91
C LEU A 65 8.83 -18.15 10.15
N CYS A 66 10.12 -18.47 10.24
CA CYS A 66 11.17 -17.72 9.54
C CYS A 66 10.98 -17.76 8.02
N CYS A 67 10.67 -18.93 7.45
CA CYS A 67 10.45 -19.09 6.01
C CYS A 67 9.21 -18.33 5.52
N VAL A 68 8.11 -18.35 6.28
CA VAL A 68 6.91 -17.55 5.95
C VAL A 68 7.26 -16.07 5.91
N TYR A 69 7.99 -15.57 6.91
CA TYR A 69 8.43 -14.18 6.92
C TYR A 69 9.40 -13.83 5.79
N LEU A 70 10.35 -14.71 5.46
CA LEU A 70 11.26 -14.53 4.32
C LEU A 70 10.50 -14.47 2.99
N CYS A 71 9.51 -15.34 2.77
CA CYS A 71 8.64 -15.32 1.59
C CYS A 71 7.86 -14.01 1.45
N LEU A 72 7.43 -13.44 2.57
CA LEU A 72 6.70 -12.17 2.62
C LEU A 72 7.61 -10.94 2.65
N ASN A 73 8.92 -11.13 2.82
CA ASN A 73 9.89 -10.09 3.09
C ASN A 73 9.49 -9.19 4.28
N GLN A 74 8.97 -9.79 5.34
CA GLN A 74 8.57 -9.13 6.58
C GLN A 74 9.50 -9.56 7.73
N LEU A 75 9.65 -8.71 8.76
CA LEU A 75 10.49 -9.00 9.94
C LEU A 75 9.68 -9.44 11.17
N GLY A 76 8.37 -9.47 11.03
CA GLY A 76 7.39 -9.62 12.10
C GLY A 76 6.05 -9.01 11.67
N PRO A 77 5.06 -8.95 12.57
CA PRO A 77 3.78 -8.30 12.30
C PRO A 77 3.96 -6.82 11.98
N ALA A 78 3.20 -6.32 10.99
CA ALA A 78 3.34 -4.97 10.46
C ALA A 78 3.23 -3.86 11.54
N TYR A 79 2.37 -4.07 12.53
CA TYR A 79 2.12 -3.12 13.62
C TYR A 79 3.26 -2.98 14.62
N MET A 80 4.28 -3.84 14.56
CA MET A 80 5.50 -3.62 15.35
C MET A 80 6.43 -2.57 14.73
N GLY A 81 6.18 -2.16 13.47
CA GLY A 81 6.95 -1.10 12.81
C GLY A 81 8.43 -1.44 12.59
N LEU A 82 8.77 -2.73 12.49
CA LEU A 82 10.15 -3.16 12.23
C LEU A 82 10.54 -2.87 10.78
N GLU A 83 11.43 -1.90 10.60
CA GLU A 83 11.99 -1.55 9.30
C GLU A 83 13.48 -1.84 9.28
N LEU A 84 13.97 -2.42 8.18
CA LEU A 84 15.40 -2.63 7.98
C LEU A 84 16.19 -1.31 8.04
N GLY A 85 15.59 -0.21 7.58
CA GLY A 85 16.21 1.12 7.58
C GLY A 85 17.48 1.17 6.73
N VAL A 86 17.54 0.40 5.64
CA VAL A 86 18.69 0.35 4.72
C VAL A 86 18.30 1.00 3.39
N GLY A 87 18.77 2.23 3.17
CA GLY A 87 18.58 2.92 1.91
C GLY A 87 19.36 2.27 0.75
N GLU A 88 18.88 2.46 -0.48
CA GLU A 88 19.48 1.87 -1.69
C GLU A 88 20.97 2.22 -1.83
N THR A 89 21.36 3.47 -1.53
CA THR A 89 22.77 3.92 -1.56
C THR A 89 23.64 3.21 -0.52
N VAL A 90 23.10 2.96 0.68
CA VAL A 90 23.81 2.23 1.75
C VAL A 90 24.01 0.78 1.32
N LEU A 91 22.98 0.18 0.73
CA LEU A 91 23.03 -1.18 0.22
C LEU A 91 24.05 -1.31 -0.93
N MET A 92 24.07 -0.37 -1.87
CA MET A 92 25.09 -0.32 -2.94
C MET A 92 26.51 -0.18 -2.36
N LYS A 93 26.70 0.64 -1.32
CA LYS A 93 27.98 0.76 -0.61
C LYS A 93 28.39 -0.56 0.05
N ALA A 94 27.45 -1.27 0.68
CA ALA A 94 27.72 -2.58 1.27
C ALA A 94 28.10 -3.63 0.21
N VAL A 95 27.40 -3.66 -0.93
CA VAL A 95 27.73 -4.54 -2.08
C VAL A 95 29.10 -4.19 -2.65
N ALA A 96 29.41 -2.91 -2.86
CA ALA A 96 30.71 -2.45 -3.35
C ALA A 96 31.85 -2.89 -2.42
N GLN A 97 31.68 -2.71 -1.10
CA GLN A 97 32.66 -3.15 -0.10
C GLN A 97 32.80 -4.67 -0.03
N ALA A 98 31.70 -5.42 -0.12
CA ALA A 98 31.72 -6.88 -0.06
C ALA A 98 32.34 -7.53 -1.32
N THR A 99 32.23 -6.86 -2.47
CA THR A 99 32.69 -7.37 -3.78
C THR A 99 34.03 -6.78 -4.22
N GLY A 100 34.51 -5.74 -3.54
CA GLY A 100 35.71 -4.99 -3.92
C GLY A 100 35.55 -4.13 -5.18
N ARG A 101 34.32 -3.92 -5.66
CA ARG A 101 34.03 -3.13 -6.86
C ARG A 101 33.87 -1.64 -6.52
N GLN A 102 34.15 -0.77 -7.49
CA GLN A 102 33.90 0.67 -7.34
C GLN A 102 32.40 0.96 -7.28
N LEU A 103 32.00 1.87 -6.37
CA LEU A 103 30.59 2.20 -6.13
C LEU A 103 29.89 2.75 -7.37
N ASP A 104 30.55 3.56 -8.18
CA ASP A 104 29.93 4.17 -9.37
C ASP A 104 29.62 3.14 -10.46
N LYS A 105 30.44 2.07 -10.56
CA LYS A 105 30.13 0.94 -11.44
C LYS A 105 28.91 0.16 -10.96
N ILE A 106 28.79 -0.06 -9.65
CA ILE A 106 27.61 -0.70 -9.05
C ILE A 106 26.34 0.13 -9.31
N LYS A 107 26.42 1.46 -9.16
CA LYS A 107 25.30 2.37 -9.45
C LYS A 107 24.86 2.28 -10.91
N ALA A 108 25.81 2.35 -11.85
CA ALA A 108 25.53 2.28 -13.28
C ALA A 108 24.87 0.95 -13.67
N GLU A 109 25.42 -0.19 -13.23
CA GLU A 109 24.84 -1.50 -13.52
C GLU A 109 23.48 -1.71 -12.85
N ALA A 110 23.27 -1.16 -11.65
CA ALA A 110 21.98 -1.26 -10.97
C ALA A 110 20.90 -0.44 -11.67
N ALA A 111 21.26 0.70 -12.26
CA ALA A 111 20.36 1.51 -13.08
C ALA A 111 20.02 0.79 -14.39
N GLU A 112 21.02 0.22 -15.08
CA GLU A 112 20.84 -0.52 -16.33
C GLU A 112 19.99 -1.78 -16.14
N LYS A 113 20.34 -2.63 -15.17
CA LYS A 113 19.59 -3.86 -14.88
C LYS A 113 18.27 -3.60 -14.16
N GLY A 114 18.10 -2.40 -13.60
CA GLY A 114 16.97 -2.04 -12.74
C GLY A 114 16.89 -2.83 -11.42
N ASP A 115 17.92 -3.64 -11.07
CA ASP A 115 17.92 -4.58 -9.96
C ASP A 115 19.31 -4.78 -9.33
N LEU A 116 19.50 -4.25 -8.12
CA LEU A 116 20.75 -4.39 -7.37
C LEU A 116 21.05 -5.84 -6.96
N GLY A 117 20.03 -6.70 -6.82
CA GLY A 117 20.21 -8.11 -6.48
C GLY A 117 20.94 -8.87 -7.59
N LEU A 118 20.58 -8.61 -8.84
CA LEU A 118 21.28 -9.18 -10.01
C LEU A 118 22.73 -8.69 -10.08
N VAL A 119 22.97 -7.41 -9.78
CA VAL A 119 24.33 -6.86 -9.71
C VAL A 119 25.12 -7.56 -8.61
N ALA A 120 24.56 -7.72 -7.41
CA ALA A 120 25.25 -8.35 -6.29
C ALA A 120 25.59 -9.83 -6.55
N GLU A 121 24.67 -10.58 -7.15
CA GLU A 121 24.90 -11.96 -7.57
C GLU A 121 26.02 -12.04 -8.63
N SER A 122 25.94 -11.23 -9.70
CA SER A 122 26.97 -11.24 -10.75
C SER A 122 28.32 -10.68 -10.29
N SER A 123 28.32 -9.85 -9.23
CA SER A 123 29.52 -9.25 -8.65
C SER A 123 30.27 -10.19 -7.71
N ARG A 124 29.73 -11.37 -7.41
CA ARG A 124 30.45 -12.39 -6.65
C ARG A 124 31.57 -12.95 -7.53
N ASN A 125 32.73 -12.28 -7.43
CA ASN A 125 33.97 -12.79 -7.97
C ASN A 125 34.37 -14.09 -7.22
N ASN A 126 34.96 -15.04 -7.95
CA ASN A 126 35.57 -16.27 -7.44
C ASN A 126 36.81 -15.99 -6.56
N GLN A 127 36.72 -15.09 -5.58
CA GLN A 127 37.76 -14.89 -4.59
C GLN A 127 37.95 -16.19 -3.82
N ARG A 128 39.08 -16.85 -4.07
CA ARG A 128 39.46 -18.11 -3.44
C ARG A 128 39.71 -17.83 -1.96
N MET A 129 38.70 -18.04 -1.13
CA MET A 129 38.86 -17.92 0.33
C MET A 129 39.60 -19.16 0.85
N MET A 130 40.58 -18.95 1.74
CA MET A 130 41.33 -20.03 2.39
C MET A 130 40.42 -20.91 3.26
N PHE A 131 39.37 -20.33 3.85
CA PHE A 131 38.31 -21.04 4.57
C PHE A 131 36.95 -20.55 4.07
N GLN A 132 36.09 -21.49 3.68
CA GLN A 132 34.72 -21.17 3.30
C GLN A 132 33.84 -21.05 4.55
N PRO A 133 33.05 -19.97 4.69
CA PRO A 133 32.08 -19.86 5.77
C PRO A 133 31.02 -20.96 5.66
N ALA A 134 30.39 -21.26 6.81
CA ALA A 134 29.27 -22.18 6.88
C ALA A 134 28.12 -21.72 5.97
N ASN A 135 27.35 -22.68 5.46
CA ASN A 135 26.18 -22.39 4.64
C ASN A 135 25.17 -21.56 5.43
N LEU A 136 24.52 -20.61 4.76
CA LEU A 136 23.44 -19.85 5.36
C LEU A 136 22.23 -20.78 5.62
N ILE A 137 21.58 -20.58 6.76
CA ILE A 137 20.32 -21.23 7.12
C ILE A 137 19.22 -20.17 7.21
N ALA A 138 17.98 -20.55 6.89
CA ALA A 138 16.84 -19.63 6.79
C ALA A 138 16.60 -18.85 8.09
N GLY A 139 16.52 -19.54 9.23
CA GLY A 139 16.38 -18.89 10.54
C GLY A 139 17.56 -17.97 10.89
N GLY A 140 18.78 -18.33 10.48
CA GLY A 140 19.96 -17.50 10.66
C GLY A 140 19.89 -16.20 9.85
N VAL A 141 19.50 -16.28 8.58
CA VAL A 141 19.30 -15.10 7.72
C VAL A 141 18.16 -14.23 8.27
N PHE A 142 17.02 -14.82 8.62
CA PHE A 142 15.88 -14.09 9.19
C PHE A 142 16.27 -13.35 10.48
N ASN A 143 16.95 -14.01 11.40
CA ASN A 143 17.42 -13.39 12.65
C ASN A 143 18.40 -12.24 12.38
N LYS A 144 19.31 -12.37 11.40
CA LYS A 144 20.19 -11.24 11.01
C LYS A 144 19.44 -10.07 10.39
N LEU A 145 18.39 -10.32 9.61
CA LEU A 145 17.52 -9.27 9.09
C LEU A 145 16.73 -8.59 10.23
N LYS A 146 16.26 -9.37 11.20
CA LYS A 146 15.58 -8.85 12.41
C LYS A 146 16.53 -8.02 13.29
N ASP A 147 17.77 -8.47 13.47
CA ASP A 147 18.83 -7.72 14.16
C ASP A 147 19.05 -6.35 13.48
N ILE A 148 19.16 -6.33 12.15
CA ILE A 148 19.28 -5.09 11.37
C ILE A 148 18.08 -4.17 11.61
N GLY A 149 16.86 -4.71 11.62
CA GLY A 149 15.64 -3.93 11.85
C GLY A 149 15.54 -3.33 13.25
N ASN A 150 16.04 -4.04 14.26
CA ASN A 150 16.04 -3.59 15.66
C ASN A 150 17.14 -2.57 15.99
N MET A 151 18.15 -2.40 15.12
CA MET A 151 19.25 -1.48 15.37
C MET A 151 18.88 -0.02 15.10
N SER A 152 19.05 0.82 16.13
CA SER A 152 18.88 2.28 16.09
C SER A 152 20.06 3.01 16.74
N GLY A 153 20.18 4.33 16.50
CA GLY A 153 21.22 5.20 17.08
C GLY A 153 22.45 5.45 16.19
N ASN A 154 23.36 6.30 16.68
CA ASN A 154 24.43 6.94 15.88
C ASN A 154 25.43 5.98 15.21
N SER A 155 25.65 4.78 15.77
CA SER A 155 26.55 3.77 15.19
C SER A 155 25.82 2.59 14.53
N ALA A 156 24.50 2.62 14.46
CA ALA A 156 23.70 1.52 13.93
C ALA A 156 24.04 1.24 12.45
N MET A 157 24.21 2.28 11.64
CA MET A 157 24.43 2.12 10.20
C MET A 157 25.71 1.33 9.86
N ASN A 158 26.81 1.57 10.58
CA ASN A 158 28.05 0.81 10.36
C ASN A 158 27.88 -0.66 10.75
N LYS A 159 27.22 -0.92 11.90
CA LYS A 159 26.91 -2.30 12.34
C LYS A 159 26.01 -3.03 11.34
N LYS A 160 25.00 -2.35 10.79
CA LYS A 160 24.14 -2.89 9.72
C LYS A 160 24.96 -3.29 8.50
N ILE A 161 25.86 -2.42 8.04
CA ILE A 161 26.77 -2.71 6.91
C ILE A 161 27.64 -3.94 7.20
N ASP A 162 28.17 -4.07 8.41
CA ASP A 162 29.02 -5.23 8.78
C ASP A 162 28.23 -6.55 8.79
N ILE A 163 26.99 -6.55 9.28
CA ILE A 163 26.11 -7.73 9.20
C ILE A 163 25.83 -8.09 7.73
N ILE A 164 25.48 -7.09 6.91
CA ILE A 164 25.19 -7.28 5.50
C ILE A 164 26.41 -7.87 4.77
N LYS A 165 27.62 -7.36 5.04
CA LYS A 165 28.87 -7.91 4.51
C LYS A 165 29.08 -9.35 4.95
N GLY A 166 28.86 -9.66 6.22
CA GLY A 166 28.96 -11.03 6.75
C GLY A 166 28.04 -12.01 6.03
N LEU A 167 26.78 -11.61 5.78
CA LEU A 167 25.83 -12.39 4.98
C LEU A 167 26.34 -12.59 3.55
N PHE A 168 26.80 -11.52 2.88
CA PHE A 168 27.30 -11.59 1.51
C PHE A 168 28.50 -12.51 1.33
N VAL A 169 29.43 -12.51 2.29
CA VAL A 169 30.62 -13.38 2.23
C VAL A 169 30.20 -14.85 2.22
N ALA A 170 29.16 -15.20 2.97
CA ALA A 170 28.63 -16.56 3.07
C ALA A 170 27.67 -16.98 1.93
N CYS A 171 27.16 -16.03 1.14
CA CYS A 171 26.25 -16.32 0.04
C CYS A 171 26.87 -17.22 -1.04
N ARG A 172 26.06 -18.17 -1.52
CA ARG A 172 26.32 -19.05 -2.65
C ARG A 172 25.22 -18.92 -3.68
N PHE A 173 25.57 -19.04 -4.97
CA PHE A 173 24.61 -18.97 -6.08
C PHE A 173 23.72 -17.71 -5.96
N SER A 174 22.40 -17.86 -5.99
CA SER A 174 21.43 -16.77 -5.94
C SER A 174 21.07 -16.26 -4.55
N GLU A 175 21.67 -16.78 -3.48
CA GLU A 175 21.41 -16.27 -2.12
C GLU A 175 21.67 -14.75 -2.04
N ALA A 176 22.74 -14.29 -2.69
CA ALA A 176 23.09 -12.86 -2.74
C ALA A 176 21.97 -12.02 -3.39
N ARG A 177 21.37 -12.51 -4.48
CA ARG A 177 20.28 -11.83 -5.19
C ARG A 177 19.12 -11.54 -4.24
N TYR A 178 18.67 -12.56 -3.51
CA TYR A 178 17.48 -12.44 -2.66
C TYR A 178 17.75 -11.75 -1.34
N ILE A 179 18.95 -11.87 -0.75
CA ILE A 179 19.31 -11.08 0.43
C ILE A 179 19.31 -9.58 0.10
N VAL A 180 19.87 -9.17 -1.05
CA VAL A 180 19.85 -7.76 -1.48
C VAL A 180 18.43 -7.28 -1.71
N ARG A 181 17.63 -8.06 -2.43
CA ARG A 181 16.23 -7.72 -2.72
C ARG A 181 15.42 -7.60 -1.43
N SER A 182 15.65 -8.48 -0.46
CA SER A 182 15.07 -8.39 0.88
C SER A 182 15.50 -7.12 1.61
N LEU A 183 16.81 -6.84 1.64
CA LEU A 183 17.38 -5.63 2.27
C LEU A 183 16.87 -4.33 1.63
N ALA A 184 16.61 -4.34 0.33
CA ALA A 184 16.01 -3.23 -0.41
C ALA A 184 14.50 -3.08 -0.20
N GLY A 185 13.87 -3.98 0.58
CA GLY A 185 12.43 -4.01 0.82
C GLY A 185 11.60 -4.51 -0.36
N LYS A 186 12.22 -5.05 -1.41
CA LYS A 186 11.54 -5.43 -2.68
C LYS A 186 12.04 -6.77 -3.18
N LEU A 187 11.38 -7.85 -2.76
CA LEU A 187 11.76 -9.23 -3.13
C LEU A 187 11.54 -9.55 -4.61
N ARG A 188 10.57 -8.90 -5.26
CA ARG A 188 10.32 -8.96 -6.73
C ARG A 188 10.01 -10.33 -7.34
N ILE A 189 9.69 -11.32 -6.51
CA ILE A 189 9.33 -12.68 -6.97
C ILE A 189 7.88 -12.81 -7.46
N GLY A 190 7.08 -11.73 -7.47
CA GLY A 190 5.68 -11.80 -7.91
C GLY A 190 4.76 -12.58 -6.97
N LEU A 191 5.22 -12.89 -5.76
CA LEU A 191 4.45 -13.55 -4.71
C LEU A 191 3.67 -12.52 -3.89
N ALA A 192 2.39 -12.81 -3.66
CA ALA A 192 1.53 -12.03 -2.77
C ALA A 192 1.26 -12.81 -1.47
N GLU A 193 0.89 -12.10 -0.41
CA GLU A 193 0.59 -12.73 0.88
C GLU A 193 -0.56 -13.75 0.79
N GLN A 194 -1.54 -13.51 -0.09
CA GLN A 194 -2.63 -14.46 -0.34
C GLN A 194 -2.13 -15.81 -0.87
N SER A 195 -1.07 -15.81 -1.69
CA SER A 195 -0.41 -17.03 -2.15
C SER A 195 0.32 -17.74 -1.01
N VAL A 196 1.00 -16.99 -0.14
CA VAL A 196 1.65 -17.58 1.06
C VAL A 196 0.62 -18.22 1.98
N LEU A 197 -0.52 -17.57 2.23
CA LEU A 197 -1.61 -18.14 3.04
C LEU A 197 -2.20 -19.40 2.40
N SER A 198 -2.44 -19.39 1.07
CA SER A 198 -2.90 -20.58 0.35
C SER A 198 -1.91 -21.74 0.46
N ALA A 199 -0.62 -21.47 0.22
CA ALA A 199 0.44 -22.46 0.26
C ALA A 199 0.68 -23.00 1.68
N LEU A 200 0.64 -22.14 2.70
CA LEU A 200 0.74 -22.53 4.11
C LEU A 200 -0.43 -23.44 4.50
N SER A 201 -1.66 -23.06 4.16
CA SER A 201 -2.83 -23.91 4.44
C SER A 201 -2.71 -25.26 3.74
N GLN A 202 -2.35 -25.28 2.46
CA GLN A 202 -2.18 -26.52 1.72
C GLN A 202 -1.06 -27.40 2.33
N ALA A 203 0.05 -26.81 2.76
CA ALA A 203 1.18 -27.54 3.36
C ALA A 203 0.75 -28.28 4.63
N VAL A 204 0.09 -27.57 5.55
CA VAL A 204 -0.29 -28.14 6.85
C VAL A 204 -1.49 -29.08 6.75
N CYS A 205 -2.30 -28.97 5.69
CA CYS A 205 -3.34 -29.94 5.40
C CYS A 205 -2.75 -31.24 4.84
N LEU A 206 -1.89 -31.15 3.82
CA LEU A 206 -1.32 -32.33 3.17
C LEU A 206 -0.32 -33.07 4.07
N SER A 207 0.49 -32.33 4.83
CA SER A 207 1.42 -32.89 5.81
C SER A 207 1.09 -32.33 7.19
N PRO A 208 0.17 -32.99 7.94
CA PRO A 208 -0.24 -32.53 9.26
C PRO A 208 0.97 -32.33 10.19
N PRO A 209 1.05 -31.20 10.91
CA PRO A 209 2.12 -30.97 11.87
C PRO A 209 1.96 -31.84 13.13
N GLY A 210 2.99 -31.87 13.99
CA GLY A 210 2.93 -32.56 15.28
C GLY A 210 3.10 -34.09 15.23
N GLN A 211 3.51 -34.64 14.08
CA GLN A 211 3.80 -36.06 13.94
C GLN A 211 5.20 -36.41 14.44
N ASP A 212 5.36 -37.59 15.04
CA ASP A 212 6.68 -38.15 15.34
C ASP A 212 7.50 -38.36 14.05
N PHE A 213 8.81 -38.22 14.15
CA PHE A 213 9.70 -38.43 13.02
C PHE A 213 10.13 -39.90 12.89
N PRO A 214 10.06 -40.51 11.70
CA PRO A 214 9.55 -39.98 10.43
C PRO A 214 8.00 -39.88 10.41
N PRO A 215 7.42 -38.86 9.75
CA PRO A 215 5.98 -38.64 9.75
C PRO A 215 5.23 -39.82 9.11
N ALA A 216 4.20 -40.33 9.79
CA ALA A 216 3.36 -41.41 9.29
C ALA A 216 2.50 -40.97 8.08
N VAL A 217 2.09 -39.71 8.05
CA VAL A 217 1.27 -39.08 7.01
C VAL A 217 2.07 -37.98 6.32
N ILE A 218 2.54 -38.27 5.12
CA ILE A 218 3.23 -37.30 4.25
C ILE A 218 2.23 -36.60 3.31
N ASP A 219 1.17 -37.29 2.91
CA ASP A 219 0.10 -36.76 2.06
C ASP A 219 -1.27 -37.26 2.55
N ALA A 220 -1.94 -36.44 3.35
CA ALA A 220 -3.31 -36.69 3.84
C ALA A 220 -4.37 -36.60 2.73
N GLY A 221 -4.03 -36.02 1.57
CA GLY A 221 -4.90 -36.02 0.39
C GLY A 221 -4.87 -37.33 -0.38
N LYS A 222 -3.93 -38.22 -0.07
CA LYS A 222 -3.76 -39.51 -0.75
C LYS A 222 -5.03 -40.36 -0.60
N GLY A 223 -5.65 -40.69 -1.72
CA GLY A 223 -6.89 -41.48 -1.78
C GLY A 223 -8.17 -40.65 -1.92
N MET A 224 -8.09 -39.32 -1.89
CA MET A 224 -9.19 -38.43 -2.26
C MET A 224 -9.28 -38.30 -3.79
N SER A 225 -10.50 -38.08 -4.32
CA SER A 225 -10.63 -37.62 -5.71
C SER A 225 -10.09 -36.19 -5.84
N ALA A 226 -9.69 -35.79 -7.05
CA ALA A 226 -9.13 -34.47 -7.31
C ALA A 226 -10.10 -33.34 -6.93
N GLU A 227 -11.39 -33.52 -7.21
CA GLU A 227 -12.45 -32.56 -6.88
C GLU A 227 -12.63 -32.43 -5.35
N LYS A 228 -12.61 -33.56 -4.64
CA LYS A 228 -12.77 -33.59 -3.19
C LYS A 228 -11.56 -32.98 -2.48
N GLN A 229 -10.36 -33.29 -2.94
CA GLN A 229 -9.11 -32.74 -2.40
C GLN A 229 -9.06 -31.22 -2.60
N LYS A 230 -9.44 -30.74 -3.80
CA LYS A 230 -9.51 -29.32 -4.10
C LYS A 230 -10.48 -28.58 -3.18
N ALA A 231 -11.72 -29.07 -3.06
CA ALA A 231 -12.72 -28.45 -2.20
C ALA A 231 -12.27 -28.40 -0.72
N TRP A 232 -11.64 -29.47 -0.23
CA TRP A 232 -11.09 -29.52 1.12
C TRP A 232 -9.98 -28.49 1.36
N ILE A 233 -9.02 -28.36 0.43
CA ILE A 233 -7.94 -27.36 0.54
C ILE A 233 -8.51 -25.94 0.46
N GLU A 234 -9.50 -25.68 -0.40
CA GLU A 234 -10.14 -24.37 -0.52
C GLU A 234 -10.85 -23.96 0.78
N GLU A 235 -11.55 -24.89 1.42
CA GLU A 235 -12.19 -24.68 2.72
C GLU A 235 -11.15 -24.29 3.80
N LYS A 236 -10.06 -25.05 3.92
CA LYS A 236 -9.01 -24.77 4.92
C LYS A 236 -8.23 -23.49 4.61
N SER A 237 -8.03 -23.19 3.33
CA SER A 237 -7.41 -21.94 2.88
C SER A 237 -8.26 -20.74 3.28
N LEU A 238 -9.59 -20.84 3.12
CA LEU A 238 -10.52 -19.80 3.54
C LEU A 238 -10.49 -19.60 5.05
N LEU A 239 -10.45 -20.69 5.83
CA LEU A 239 -10.37 -20.64 7.30
C LEU A 239 -9.09 -19.91 7.77
N LEU A 240 -7.92 -20.28 7.21
CA LEU A 240 -6.66 -19.62 7.54
C LEU A 240 -6.66 -18.15 7.12
N LYS A 241 -7.17 -17.83 5.92
CA LYS A 241 -7.27 -16.45 5.43
C LYS A 241 -8.15 -15.60 6.34
N GLN A 242 -9.32 -16.12 6.72
CA GLN A 242 -10.23 -15.43 7.63
C GLN A 242 -9.59 -15.20 9.00
N THR A 243 -8.90 -16.21 9.53
CA THR A 243 -8.20 -16.10 10.82
C THR A 243 -7.07 -15.08 10.77
N TYR A 244 -6.26 -15.09 9.71
CA TYR A 244 -5.19 -14.11 9.50
C TYR A 244 -5.73 -12.69 9.33
N CYS A 245 -6.88 -12.55 8.68
CA CYS A 245 -7.57 -11.28 8.54
C CYS A 245 -7.95 -10.67 9.91
N GLU A 246 -8.44 -11.50 10.85
CA GLU A 246 -8.80 -11.10 12.22
C GLU A 246 -7.58 -10.90 13.13
N MET A 247 -6.52 -11.68 12.91
CA MET A 247 -5.29 -11.71 13.69
C MET A 247 -4.08 -11.80 12.74
N PRO A 248 -3.63 -10.68 12.12
CA PRO A 248 -2.55 -10.68 11.12
C PRO A 248 -1.17 -10.81 11.80
N ASN A 249 -0.98 -11.93 12.50
CA ASN A 249 0.20 -12.21 13.30
C ASN A 249 0.62 -13.69 13.17
N TYR A 250 1.64 -13.94 12.35
CA TYR A 250 2.20 -15.28 12.18
C TYR A 250 2.89 -15.82 13.43
N ASP A 251 3.42 -14.96 14.30
CA ASP A 251 4.02 -15.37 15.59
C ASP A 251 2.98 -16.03 16.51
N VAL A 252 1.68 -15.77 16.31
CA VAL A 252 0.57 -16.41 17.05
C VAL A 252 -0.03 -17.55 16.24
N ILE A 253 -0.30 -17.34 14.95
CA ILE A 253 -0.98 -18.32 14.10
C ILE A 253 -0.16 -19.60 13.92
N ILE A 254 1.13 -19.48 13.61
CA ILE A 254 1.96 -20.65 13.27
C ILE A 254 2.10 -21.61 14.46
N PRO A 255 2.41 -21.15 15.68
CA PRO A 255 2.42 -22.03 16.86
C PRO A 255 1.09 -22.76 17.09
N VAL A 256 -0.05 -22.09 16.89
CA VAL A 256 -1.37 -22.73 17.03
C VAL A 256 -1.58 -23.81 15.96
N ILE A 257 -1.28 -23.52 14.69
CA ILE A 257 -1.39 -24.51 13.60
C ILE A 257 -0.56 -25.74 13.92
N LEU A 258 0.67 -25.55 14.40
CA LEU A 258 1.60 -26.64 14.65
C LEU A 258 1.23 -27.50 15.86
N LYS A 259 0.58 -26.90 16.87
CA LYS A 259 0.24 -27.59 18.13
C LYS A 259 -1.17 -28.17 18.13
N GLU A 260 -2.16 -27.39 17.70
CA GLU A 260 -3.59 -27.71 17.80
C GLU A 260 -4.20 -28.09 16.44
N GLY A 261 -3.53 -27.74 15.32
CA GLY A 261 -4.01 -27.96 13.96
C GLY A 261 -4.77 -26.76 13.37
N ILE A 262 -4.95 -26.79 12.06
CA ILE A 262 -5.57 -25.69 11.31
C ILE A 262 -7.05 -25.46 11.67
N ASP A 263 -7.79 -26.51 12.03
CA ASP A 263 -9.22 -26.44 12.33
C ASP A 263 -9.53 -25.73 13.66
N GLU A 264 -8.56 -25.71 14.58
CA GLU A 264 -8.71 -25.10 15.90
C GLU A 264 -8.38 -23.59 15.89
N LEU A 265 -7.83 -23.07 14.78
CA LEU A 265 -7.44 -21.67 14.62
C LEU A 265 -8.52 -20.66 15.06
N PRO A 266 -9.80 -20.77 14.67
CA PRO A 266 -10.82 -19.79 15.03
C PRO A 266 -11.15 -19.75 16.54
N LYS A 267 -10.75 -20.80 17.29
CA LYS A 267 -10.93 -20.85 18.75
C LYS A 267 -9.82 -20.13 19.50
N HIS A 268 -8.59 -20.14 18.95
CA HIS A 268 -7.39 -19.59 19.59
C HIS A 268 -6.98 -18.22 19.04
N CYS A 269 -7.22 -17.95 17.76
CA CYS A 269 -6.82 -16.74 17.05
C CYS A 269 -8.07 -15.94 16.69
N LYS A 270 -8.50 -15.06 17.60
CA LYS A 270 -9.70 -14.21 17.45
C LYS A 270 -9.32 -12.74 17.41
N LEU A 271 -10.19 -11.91 16.83
CA LEU A 271 -10.07 -10.46 16.96
C LEU A 271 -9.87 -10.06 18.43
N THR A 272 -8.74 -9.37 18.70
CA THR A 272 -8.32 -9.00 20.05
C THR A 272 -7.87 -7.54 20.07
N PRO A 273 -8.42 -6.67 20.94
CA PRO A 273 -7.94 -5.30 21.12
C PRO A 273 -6.41 -5.25 21.32
N GLY A 274 -5.73 -4.30 20.67
CA GLY A 274 -4.26 -4.22 20.65
C GLY A 274 -3.57 -4.95 19.49
N VAL A 275 -4.27 -5.83 18.76
CA VAL A 275 -3.82 -6.37 17.47
C VAL A 275 -4.71 -5.81 16.37
N PRO A 276 -4.18 -5.04 15.40
CA PRO A 276 -5.01 -4.47 14.35
C PRO A 276 -5.52 -5.56 13.41
N LEU A 277 -6.75 -5.41 12.96
CA LEU A 277 -7.29 -6.23 11.88
C LEU A 277 -7.17 -5.50 10.54
N ARG A 278 -7.25 -6.26 9.46
CA ARG A 278 -7.31 -5.64 8.14
C ARG A 278 -8.63 -4.90 7.91
N PRO A 279 -8.61 -3.69 7.36
CA PRO A 279 -9.84 -2.97 7.12
C PRO A 279 -10.66 -3.59 5.99
N MET A 280 -11.99 -3.51 6.10
CA MET A 280 -12.90 -3.71 4.97
C MET A 280 -12.67 -2.62 3.91
N LEU A 281 -12.68 -3.01 2.63
CA LEU A 281 -12.39 -2.13 1.50
C LEU A 281 -13.63 -1.91 0.64
N ALA A 282 -13.69 -0.77 -0.05
CA ALA A 282 -14.82 -0.43 -0.92
C ALA A 282 -14.51 -0.59 -2.41
N HIS A 283 -15.50 -1.04 -3.16
CA HIS A 283 -15.46 -1.11 -4.62
C HIS A 283 -15.79 0.26 -5.23
N PRO A 284 -15.02 0.76 -6.23
CA PRO A 284 -15.39 1.97 -6.95
C PRO A 284 -16.69 1.77 -7.75
N THR A 285 -17.52 2.80 -7.80
CA THR A 285 -18.80 2.79 -8.51
C THR A 285 -18.95 4.08 -9.31
N LYS A 286 -19.42 3.99 -10.55
CA LYS A 286 -19.45 5.08 -11.54
C LYS A 286 -20.72 5.93 -11.52
N GLY A 287 -21.65 5.64 -10.63
CA GLY A 287 -22.89 6.42 -10.53
C GLY A 287 -23.92 5.80 -9.59
N VAL A 288 -24.93 6.59 -9.23
CA VAL A 288 -26.04 6.16 -8.37
C VAL A 288 -26.81 4.99 -8.98
N GLY A 289 -27.03 4.98 -10.31
CA GLY A 289 -27.71 3.87 -10.97
C GLY A 289 -26.99 2.51 -10.86
N GLU A 290 -25.65 2.52 -10.80
CA GLU A 290 -24.87 1.29 -10.57
C GLU A 290 -24.99 0.81 -9.12
N VAL A 291 -25.09 1.73 -8.15
CA VAL A 291 -25.37 1.40 -6.74
C VAL A 291 -26.72 0.68 -6.64
N MET A 292 -27.77 1.25 -7.23
CA MET A 292 -29.13 0.66 -7.20
C MET A 292 -29.15 -0.72 -7.84
N LYS A 293 -28.54 -0.88 -9.02
CA LYS A 293 -28.43 -2.18 -9.69
C LYS A 293 -27.68 -3.22 -8.85
N ARG A 294 -26.69 -2.78 -8.05
CA ARG A 294 -25.83 -3.67 -7.28
C ARG A 294 -26.50 -4.16 -6.00
N PHE A 295 -27.17 -3.26 -5.30
CA PHE A 295 -27.84 -3.59 -4.03
C PHE A 295 -29.26 -4.09 -4.20
N ASP A 296 -29.88 -3.83 -5.35
CA ASP A 296 -31.21 -4.32 -5.69
C ASP A 296 -32.20 -4.00 -4.54
N GLU A 297 -32.85 -5.00 -3.95
CA GLU A 297 -33.78 -4.82 -2.83
C GLU A 297 -33.11 -4.70 -1.44
N ALA A 298 -31.77 -4.72 -1.34
CA ALA A 298 -31.07 -4.64 -0.06
C ALA A 298 -31.09 -3.21 0.50
N ALA A 299 -31.55 -3.06 1.75
CA ALA A 299 -31.43 -1.79 2.47
C ALA A 299 -29.96 -1.40 2.65
N PHE A 300 -29.62 -0.15 2.34
CA PHE A 300 -28.28 0.41 2.47
C PHE A 300 -28.28 1.81 3.07
N THR A 301 -27.11 2.26 3.51
CA THR A 301 -26.86 3.61 4.01
C THR A 301 -25.81 4.29 3.14
N CYS A 302 -25.94 5.60 2.95
CA CYS A 302 -24.97 6.46 2.32
C CYS A 302 -24.31 7.32 3.41
N GLU A 303 -23.01 7.20 3.60
CA GLU A 303 -22.22 7.97 4.55
C GLU A 303 -21.25 8.91 3.82
N TYR A 304 -20.92 10.04 4.43
CA TYR A 304 -19.84 10.90 3.93
C TYR A 304 -18.51 10.15 3.86
N LYS A 305 -17.85 10.28 2.71
CA LYS A 305 -16.50 9.78 2.51
C LYS A 305 -15.49 10.87 2.84
N TYR A 306 -15.16 10.99 4.11
CA TYR A 306 -14.19 11.97 4.60
C TYR A 306 -12.80 11.81 3.96
N ASP A 307 -12.11 12.93 3.73
CA ASP A 307 -10.73 12.99 3.21
C ASP A 307 -9.73 13.13 4.37
N GLY A 308 -9.41 12.00 5.00
CA GLY A 308 -8.53 11.96 6.16
C GLY A 308 -7.57 10.77 6.13
N GLU A 309 -7.14 10.36 7.32
CA GLU A 309 -6.45 9.10 7.52
C GLU A 309 -7.33 8.14 8.31
N ARG A 310 -7.59 6.97 7.75
CA ARG A 310 -8.26 5.89 8.48
C ARG A 310 -7.48 5.51 9.74
N ALA A 311 -8.16 5.59 10.87
CA ALA A 311 -7.63 5.31 12.20
C ALA A 311 -8.48 4.22 12.87
N GLN A 312 -7.91 3.03 13.02
CA GLN A 312 -8.51 1.93 13.77
C GLN A 312 -8.14 2.11 15.24
N ILE A 313 -9.10 2.49 16.08
CA ILE A 313 -8.87 2.84 17.49
C ILE A 313 -9.23 1.64 18.36
N HIS A 314 -8.26 1.11 19.09
CA HIS A 314 -8.41 0.00 20.02
C HIS A 314 -8.36 0.54 21.44
N ILE A 315 -9.35 0.18 22.24
CA ILE A 315 -9.37 0.41 23.69
C ILE A 315 -9.27 -0.96 24.35
N LEU A 316 -8.19 -1.19 25.09
CA LEU A 316 -7.92 -2.44 25.78
C LEU A 316 -8.61 -2.45 27.16
N GLU A 317 -8.77 -3.63 27.75
CA GLU A 317 -9.41 -3.80 29.07
C GLU A 317 -8.70 -3.05 30.20
N ASN A 318 -7.38 -2.85 30.08
CA ASN A 318 -6.58 -2.05 31.01
C ASN A 318 -6.72 -0.53 30.81
N GLY A 319 -7.54 -0.09 29.84
CA GLY A 319 -7.74 1.32 29.49
C GLY A 319 -6.71 1.88 28.50
N GLU A 320 -5.71 1.10 28.08
CA GLU A 320 -4.73 1.53 27.07
C GLU A 320 -5.42 1.74 25.71
N VAL A 321 -5.04 2.81 25.02
CA VAL A 321 -5.58 3.14 23.69
C VAL A 321 -4.46 2.99 22.67
N ARG A 322 -4.71 2.19 21.62
CA ARG A 322 -3.81 2.03 20.49
C ARG A 322 -4.51 2.44 19.20
N ILE A 323 -3.78 3.08 18.30
CA ILE A 323 -4.34 3.61 17.05
C ILE A 323 -3.53 3.05 15.90
N PHE A 324 -4.18 2.35 14.98
CA PHE A 324 -3.53 1.74 13.83
C PHE A 324 -3.98 2.35 12.51
N SER A 325 -3.06 2.44 11.56
CA SER A 325 -3.34 2.91 10.20
C SER A 325 -4.09 1.85 9.40
N ARG A 326 -4.58 2.26 8.22
CA ARG A 326 -5.13 1.34 7.21
C ARG A 326 -4.22 0.15 6.88
N ASN A 327 -2.91 0.32 6.96
CA ASN A 327 -1.90 -0.69 6.65
C ASN A 327 -1.35 -1.36 7.91
N GLN A 328 -2.10 -1.29 9.03
CA GLN A 328 -1.74 -1.87 10.32
C GLN A 328 -0.48 -1.22 10.94
N GLU A 329 -0.06 -0.03 10.51
CA GLU A 329 1.06 0.67 11.16
C GLU A 329 0.60 1.26 12.49
N ASP A 330 1.43 1.18 13.53
CA ASP A 330 1.13 1.78 14.83
C ASP A 330 1.29 3.32 14.77
N ASN A 331 0.16 4.01 14.85
CA ASN A 331 0.02 5.46 14.86
C ASN A 331 -0.30 6.01 16.26
N THR A 332 -0.15 5.21 17.32
CA THR A 332 -0.51 5.60 18.69
C THR A 332 0.23 6.88 19.11
N THR A 333 1.54 6.97 18.85
CA THR A 333 2.36 8.16 19.20
C THR A 333 2.12 9.37 18.29
N LYS A 334 1.39 9.20 17.18
CA LYS A 334 0.99 10.28 16.27
C LYS A 334 -0.22 11.07 16.82
N TYR A 335 -1.06 10.41 17.63
CA TYR A 335 -2.38 10.91 18.02
C TYR A 335 -2.62 10.95 19.54
N PRO A 336 -1.75 11.61 20.33
CA PRO A 336 -1.95 11.71 21.78
C PRO A 336 -3.21 12.54 22.15
N ASP A 337 -3.64 13.45 21.27
CA ASP A 337 -4.88 14.20 21.42
C ASP A 337 -6.12 13.31 21.28
N ILE A 338 -6.16 12.39 20.30
CA ILE A 338 -7.24 11.39 20.18
C ILE A 338 -7.28 10.53 21.45
N ILE A 339 -6.13 10.04 21.90
CA ILE A 339 -6.02 9.21 23.12
C ILE A 339 -6.57 9.95 24.34
N SER A 340 -6.21 11.22 24.52
CA SER A 340 -6.70 12.01 25.66
C SER A 340 -8.22 12.26 25.60
N ARG A 341 -8.79 12.38 24.40
CA ARG A 341 -10.21 12.74 24.21
C ARG A 341 -11.14 11.53 24.20
N ILE A 342 -10.67 10.35 23.79
CA ILE A 342 -11.55 9.18 23.61
C ILE A 342 -12.24 8.77 24.92
N HIS A 343 -11.56 8.94 26.06
CA HIS A 343 -12.14 8.66 27.38
C HIS A 343 -13.28 9.62 27.77
N THR A 344 -13.36 10.80 27.15
CA THR A 344 -14.41 11.80 27.42
C THR A 344 -15.69 11.57 26.60
N VAL A 345 -15.58 10.83 25.49
CA VAL A 345 -16.70 10.55 24.57
C VAL A 345 -17.20 9.11 24.67
N LYS A 346 -16.41 8.22 25.29
CA LYS A 346 -16.75 6.83 25.57
C LYS A 346 -17.65 6.74 26.81
N ASN A 347 -18.78 6.04 26.70
CA ASN A 347 -19.61 5.76 27.87
C ASN A 347 -18.90 4.84 28.88
N GLU A 348 -19.30 4.91 30.15
CA GLU A 348 -18.73 4.11 31.23
C GLU A 348 -18.88 2.60 31.01
N SER A 349 -19.96 2.18 30.33
CA SER A 349 -20.24 0.77 30.01
C SER A 349 -19.24 0.12 29.05
N VAL A 350 -18.39 0.90 28.37
CA VAL A 350 -17.41 0.37 27.41
C VAL A 350 -16.11 0.07 28.14
N ILE A 351 -15.77 -1.21 28.29
CA ILE A 351 -14.53 -1.66 28.92
C ILE A 351 -13.43 -1.82 27.87
N SER A 352 -13.78 -2.40 26.72
CA SER A 352 -12.84 -2.64 25.62
C SER A 352 -13.56 -2.54 24.27
N CYS A 353 -12.94 -1.96 23.26
CA CYS A 353 -13.54 -1.88 21.92
C CYS A 353 -12.53 -1.75 20.78
N VAL A 354 -13.00 -1.98 19.56
CA VAL A 354 -12.28 -1.67 18.32
C VAL A 354 -13.19 -0.83 17.43
N LEU A 355 -12.81 0.42 17.18
CA LEU A 355 -13.52 1.37 16.32
C LEU A 355 -12.84 1.48 14.96
N ASP A 356 -13.66 1.67 13.92
CA ASP A 356 -13.20 2.04 12.58
C ASP A 356 -13.61 3.49 12.30
N THR A 357 -12.63 4.34 12.08
CA THR A 357 -12.81 5.80 12.06
C THR A 357 -11.94 6.46 10.99
N GLU A 358 -12.30 7.68 10.60
CA GLU A 358 -11.45 8.56 9.81
C GLU A 358 -10.98 9.74 10.70
N ALA A 359 -9.67 9.94 10.84
CA ALA A 359 -9.11 11.12 11.48
C ALA A 359 -8.93 12.22 10.43
N VAL A 360 -9.61 13.35 10.63
CA VAL A 360 -9.69 14.45 9.65
C VAL A 360 -9.18 15.73 10.29
N ALA A 361 -8.38 16.51 9.56
CA ALA A 361 -7.92 17.81 10.05
C ALA A 361 -9.10 18.77 10.27
N TRP A 362 -9.09 19.50 11.38
CA TRP A 362 -10.21 20.31 11.82
C TRP A 362 -9.76 21.70 12.28
N ASP A 363 -10.38 22.73 11.70
CA ASP A 363 -10.20 24.13 12.13
C ASP A 363 -11.15 24.42 13.30
N ARG A 364 -10.59 24.59 14.50
CA ARG A 364 -11.38 24.87 15.71
C ARG A 364 -11.99 26.27 15.76
N GLU A 365 -11.40 27.24 15.06
CA GLU A 365 -11.90 28.61 15.05
C GLU A 365 -13.10 28.74 14.10
N LYS A 366 -12.96 28.16 12.90
CA LYS A 366 -14.01 28.17 11.87
C LYS A 366 -15.02 27.03 12.01
N LYS A 367 -14.72 26.04 12.85
CA LYS A 367 -15.51 24.81 13.02
C LYS A 367 -15.79 24.09 11.69
N GLN A 368 -14.72 23.83 10.94
CA GLN A 368 -14.83 23.19 9.62
C GLN A 368 -13.70 22.19 9.37
N ILE A 369 -13.97 21.24 8.47
CA ILE A 369 -12.97 20.31 7.94
C ILE A 369 -11.88 21.09 7.19
N GLN A 370 -10.64 20.62 7.29
CA GLN A 370 -9.50 21.10 6.53
C GLN A 370 -9.04 20.03 5.52
N PRO A 371 -8.43 20.43 4.38
CA PRO A 371 -7.94 19.49 3.38
C PRO A 371 -6.93 18.48 3.93
N PHE A 372 -6.85 17.30 3.30
CA PHE A 372 -5.88 16.25 3.67
C PHE A 372 -4.42 16.73 3.65
N GLN A 373 -4.08 17.71 2.79
CA GLN A 373 -2.75 18.32 2.75
C GLN A 373 -2.37 18.97 4.09
N VAL A 374 -3.34 19.50 4.84
CA VAL A 374 -3.11 20.04 6.18
C VAL A 374 -2.83 18.91 7.17
N LEU A 375 -3.59 17.81 7.10
CA LEU A 375 -3.43 16.65 7.97
C LEU A 375 -2.02 16.03 7.86
N ILE A 376 -1.48 15.90 6.65
CA ILE A 376 -0.15 15.30 6.45
C ILE A 376 1.01 16.14 6.98
N THR A 377 0.80 17.44 7.25
CA THR A 377 1.82 18.29 7.89
C THR A 377 2.03 17.96 9.36
N ARG A 378 1.13 17.16 9.95
CA ARG A 378 1.23 16.68 11.31
C ARG A 378 2.46 15.78 11.48
N LYS A 379 3.20 15.98 12.58
CA LYS A 379 4.36 15.14 12.95
C LYS A 379 3.92 13.66 13.01
N ARG A 380 4.78 12.75 12.52
CA ARG A 380 4.43 11.33 12.35
C ARG A 380 4.69 10.45 13.58
N LYS A 381 5.67 10.79 14.42
CA LYS A 381 6.09 9.98 15.57
C LYS A 381 6.38 10.88 16.78
N ASP A 382 6.20 10.32 17.97
CA ASP A 382 6.56 10.90 19.27
C ASP A 382 6.07 12.34 19.46
N VAL A 383 4.81 12.56 19.14
CA VAL A 383 4.19 13.89 19.23
C VAL A 383 3.82 14.16 20.68
N ALA A 384 4.31 15.25 21.25
CA ALA A 384 3.81 15.76 22.53
C ALA A 384 2.48 16.49 22.31
N ALA A 385 1.52 16.34 23.22
CA ALA A 385 0.20 16.98 23.09
C ALA A 385 0.30 18.53 22.96
N ALA A 386 1.30 19.15 23.60
CA ALA A 386 1.56 20.59 23.54
C ALA A 386 2.06 21.08 22.17
N ASP A 387 2.64 20.20 21.35
CA ASP A 387 3.23 20.52 20.04
C ASP A 387 2.21 20.44 18.89
N ILE A 388 0.95 20.06 19.18
CA ILE A 388 -0.05 19.81 18.15
C ILE A 388 -0.57 21.12 17.58
N LYS A 389 -0.15 21.43 16.35
CA LYS A 389 -0.66 22.57 15.58
C LYS A 389 -1.94 22.21 14.81
N VAL A 390 -1.95 21.05 14.15
CA VAL A 390 -3.10 20.58 13.37
C VAL A 390 -3.99 19.72 14.24
N GLN A 391 -5.16 20.26 14.58
CA GLN A 391 -6.19 19.55 15.33
C GLN A 391 -6.91 18.56 14.42
N VAL A 392 -7.44 17.49 15.02
CA VAL A 392 -8.19 16.47 14.29
C VAL A 392 -9.54 16.18 14.95
N CYS A 393 -10.54 15.94 14.11
CA CYS A 393 -11.83 15.39 14.48
C CYS A 393 -11.88 13.92 14.03
N VAL A 394 -12.40 13.04 14.89
CA VAL A 394 -12.59 11.62 14.59
C VAL A 394 -14.01 11.41 14.08
N TYR A 395 -14.14 10.90 12.86
CA TYR A 395 -15.41 10.51 12.27
C TYR A 395 -15.57 8.99 12.35
N ALA A 396 -16.32 8.51 13.34
CA ALA A 396 -16.53 7.10 13.57
C ALA A 396 -17.63 6.52 12.68
N PHE A 397 -17.35 5.41 12.01
CA PHE A 397 -18.26 4.82 11.02
C PHE A 397 -18.51 3.32 11.20
N ASP A 398 -17.77 2.63 12.08
CA ASP A 398 -18.05 1.23 12.42
C ASP A 398 -17.52 0.86 13.83
N LEU A 399 -18.09 -0.20 14.41
CA LEU A 399 -17.68 -0.80 15.68
C LEU A 399 -17.50 -2.31 15.50
N LEU A 400 -16.28 -2.78 15.69
CA LEU A 400 -15.84 -4.12 15.27
C LEU A 400 -15.73 -5.09 16.45
N TYR A 401 -15.59 -4.55 17.66
CA TYR A 401 -15.47 -5.30 18.90
C TYR A 401 -16.00 -4.47 20.05
N LEU A 402 -16.68 -5.11 21.00
CA LEU A 402 -17.18 -4.46 22.21
C LEU A 402 -17.19 -5.46 23.37
N ASN A 403 -16.55 -5.10 24.49
CA ASN A 403 -16.61 -5.79 25.78
C ASN A 403 -16.51 -7.33 25.72
N GLY A 404 -15.43 -7.85 25.13
CA GLY A 404 -15.25 -9.30 25.01
C GLY A 404 -15.81 -9.90 23.71
N GLU A 405 -16.71 -9.21 23.01
CA GLU A 405 -17.44 -9.75 21.86
C GLU A 405 -16.96 -9.16 20.53
N SER A 406 -16.64 -10.03 19.58
CA SER A 406 -16.36 -9.66 18.19
C SER A 406 -17.65 -9.43 17.42
N LEU A 407 -17.77 -8.27 16.78
CA LEU A 407 -18.96 -7.87 16.05
C LEU A 407 -18.81 -8.06 14.53
N VAL A 408 -17.67 -8.56 14.04
CA VAL A 408 -17.38 -8.65 12.60
C VAL A 408 -18.38 -9.50 11.81
N LYS A 409 -19.07 -10.44 12.49
CA LYS A 409 -20.11 -11.30 11.90
C LYS A 409 -21.53 -10.73 12.06
N GLN A 410 -21.71 -9.65 12.80
CA GLN A 410 -23.00 -8.98 12.97
C GLN A 410 -23.30 -8.06 11.78
N PRO A 411 -24.57 -7.83 11.41
CA PRO A 411 -24.94 -6.89 10.36
C PRO A 411 -24.59 -5.45 10.75
N LEU A 412 -24.34 -4.58 9.75
CA LEU A 412 -23.95 -3.18 9.97
C LEU A 412 -24.98 -2.41 10.78
N SER A 413 -26.27 -2.69 10.62
CA SER A 413 -27.34 -2.10 11.43
C SER A 413 -27.10 -2.28 12.93
N CYS A 414 -26.77 -3.49 13.37
CA CYS A 414 -26.46 -3.84 14.75
C CYS A 414 -25.18 -3.14 15.23
N ARG A 415 -24.10 -3.22 14.44
CA ARG A 415 -22.81 -2.58 14.77
C ARG A 415 -22.95 -1.06 14.92
N ARG A 416 -23.68 -0.41 14.00
CA ARG A 416 -23.95 1.02 14.00
C ARG A 416 -24.83 1.44 15.18
N ALA A 417 -25.82 0.64 15.55
CA ALA A 417 -26.64 0.90 16.74
C ALA A 417 -25.81 0.81 18.04
N LEU A 418 -24.96 -0.22 18.16
CA LEU A 418 -24.03 -0.37 19.28
C LEU A 418 -23.01 0.77 19.35
N LEU A 419 -22.48 1.21 18.21
CA LEU A 419 -21.60 2.38 18.11
C LEU A 419 -22.27 3.63 18.71
N LYS A 420 -23.48 3.95 18.24
CA LYS A 420 -24.25 5.12 18.71
C LYS A 420 -24.65 5.03 20.18
N LYS A 421 -24.88 3.82 20.70
CA LYS A 421 -25.18 3.59 22.12
C LYS A 421 -23.95 3.69 23.02
N SER A 422 -22.76 3.41 22.48
CA SER A 422 -21.51 3.28 23.25
C SER A 422 -20.72 4.59 23.37
N PHE A 423 -20.98 5.56 22.50
CA PHE A 423 -20.23 6.81 22.42
C PHE A 423 -21.16 8.03 22.32
N GLN A 424 -20.65 9.19 22.71
CA GLN A 424 -21.33 10.48 22.62
C GLN A 424 -20.58 11.39 21.66
N GLU A 425 -21.33 12.14 20.84
CA GLU A 425 -20.73 13.08 19.91
C GLU A 425 -20.26 14.35 20.62
N LYS A 426 -19.10 14.84 20.20
CA LYS A 426 -18.55 16.13 20.58
C LYS A 426 -17.97 16.80 19.34
N GLU A 427 -18.63 17.87 18.92
CA GLU A 427 -18.30 18.63 17.71
C GLU A 427 -16.79 18.97 17.65
N GLY A 428 -16.16 18.67 16.51
CA GLY A 428 -14.74 18.93 16.28
C GLY A 428 -13.76 18.01 17.01
N GLU A 429 -14.25 17.00 17.75
CA GLU A 429 -13.42 16.02 18.45
C GLU A 429 -13.76 14.58 18.06
N PHE A 430 -15.03 14.17 18.22
CA PHE A 430 -15.52 12.85 17.89
C PHE A 430 -16.98 12.93 17.46
N VAL A 431 -17.29 12.50 16.25
CA VAL A 431 -18.66 12.49 15.72
C VAL A 431 -18.89 11.22 14.92
N PHE A 432 -20.15 10.83 14.72
CA PHE A 432 -20.49 9.75 13.82
C PHE A 432 -20.42 10.22 12.37
N ALA A 433 -20.13 9.30 11.45
CA ALA A 433 -20.22 9.61 10.04
C ALA A 433 -21.64 10.09 9.67
N ARG A 434 -21.74 11.25 9.02
CA ARG A 434 -23.01 11.80 8.57
C ARG A 434 -23.57 10.85 7.52
N ALA A 435 -24.82 10.44 7.71
CA ALA A 435 -25.44 9.37 6.93
C ALA A 435 -26.87 9.69 6.54
N ILE A 436 -27.32 9.10 5.43
CA ILE A 436 -28.74 8.97 5.07
C ILE A 436 -29.04 7.50 4.77
N ASP A 437 -30.22 7.03 5.18
CA ASP A 437 -30.73 5.72 4.82
C ASP A 437 -31.87 5.95 3.82
N SER A 438 -31.57 5.84 2.53
CA SER A 438 -32.53 6.11 1.45
C SER A 438 -32.18 5.34 0.19
N ASP A 439 -33.19 4.85 -0.50
CA ASP A 439 -33.16 4.24 -1.83
C ASP A 439 -33.55 5.22 -2.94
N ASN A 440 -33.88 6.47 -2.59
CA ASN A 440 -34.26 7.50 -3.56
C ASN A 440 -32.99 8.07 -4.24
N THR A 441 -32.91 7.91 -5.56
CA THR A 441 -31.75 8.34 -6.35
C THR A 441 -31.49 9.83 -6.31
N ASP A 442 -32.53 10.67 -6.25
CA ASP A 442 -32.40 12.12 -6.22
C ASP A 442 -31.87 12.58 -4.86
N ALA A 443 -32.36 11.97 -3.78
CA ALA A 443 -31.86 12.23 -2.42
C ALA A 443 -30.38 11.82 -2.28
N ILE A 444 -29.98 10.70 -2.89
CA ILE A 444 -28.58 10.26 -2.90
C ILE A 444 -27.70 11.21 -3.72
N ALA A 445 -28.18 11.68 -4.88
CA ALA A 445 -27.46 12.63 -5.72
C ALA A 445 -27.26 13.98 -5.02
N GLU A 446 -28.30 14.50 -4.36
CA GLU A 446 -28.20 15.72 -3.54
C GLU A 446 -27.24 15.53 -2.38
N PHE A 447 -27.29 14.39 -1.69
CA PHE A 447 -26.39 14.07 -0.59
C PHE A 447 -24.93 13.93 -1.06
N LEU A 448 -24.69 13.41 -2.27
CA LEU A 448 -23.37 13.37 -2.88
C LEU A 448 -22.83 14.78 -3.13
N GLU A 449 -23.61 15.67 -3.74
CA GLU A 449 -23.20 17.06 -3.97
C GLU A 449 -22.97 17.80 -2.64
N GLN A 450 -23.82 17.55 -1.63
CA GLN A 450 -23.63 18.13 -0.30
C GLN A 450 -22.34 17.62 0.36
N SER A 451 -22.00 16.33 0.23
CA SER A 451 -20.77 15.78 0.78
C SER A 451 -19.52 16.49 0.23
N VAL A 452 -19.52 16.82 -1.05
CA VAL A 452 -18.41 17.55 -1.70
C VAL A 452 -18.35 18.99 -1.20
N ARG A 453 -19.48 19.68 -1.08
CA ARG A 453 -19.56 21.03 -0.47
C ARG A 453 -19.05 21.05 0.96
N ASP A 454 -19.33 19.98 1.71
CA ASP A 454 -18.88 19.79 3.09
C ASP A 454 -17.44 19.23 3.16
N SER A 455 -16.64 19.39 2.10
CA SER A 455 -15.21 19.02 2.04
C SER A 455 -14.92 17.52 2.19
N CYS A 456 -15.80 16.65 1.68
CA CYS A 456 -15.59 15.21 1.60
C CYS A 456 -15.32 14.77 0.14
N GLU A 457 -14.74 13.57 -0.05
CA GLU A 457 -14.43 13.04 -1.38
C GLU A 457 -15.67 12.54 -2.16
N GLY A 458 -16.81 12.39 -1.47
CA GLY A 458 -18.03 11.78 -2.00
C GLY A 458 -18.74 10.93 -0.95
N LEU A 459 -19.32 9.80 -1.36
CA LEU A 459 -20.08 8.90 -0.51
C LEU A 459 -19.48 7.50 -0.39
N MET A 460 -19.65 6.90 0.79
CA MET A 460 -19.54 5.48 1.04
C MET A 460 -20.95 4.90 1.09
N VAL A 461 -21.25 3.86 0.30
CA VAL A 461 -22.55 3.19 0.33
C VAL A 461 -22.40 1.79 0.90
N LYS A 462 -23.19 1.43 1.92
CA LYS A 462 -23.00 0.19 2.70
C LYS A 462 -24.33 -0.52 2.92
N THR A 463 -24.41 -1.83 2.67
CA THR A 463 -25.61 -2.61 3.03
C THR A 463 -25.79 -2.65 4.55
N LEU A 464 -27.05 -2.64 5.02
CA LEU A 464 -27.39 -2.58 6.45
C LEU A 464 -27.65 -3.96 7.06
N GLU A 465 -28.40 -4.81 6.37
CA GLU A 465 -28.86 -6.12 6.85
C GLU A 465 -28.33 -7.27 5.99
N LYS A 466 -28.73 -7.29 4.72
CA LYS A 466 -28.36 -8.35 3.77
C LYS A 466 -26.89 -8.22 3.38
N ASP A 467 -26.13 -9.29 3.56
CA ASP A 467 -24.69 -9.36 3.29
C ASP A 467 -23.91 -8.20 3.95
N ALA A 468 -24.35 -7.76 5.14
CA ALA A 468 -23.87 -6.55 5.80
C ALA A 468 -22.82 -6.80 6.90
N THR A 469 -22.20 -7.99 6.92
CA THR A 469 -21.11 -8.30 7.86
C THR A 469 -19.84 -7.49 7.55
N TYR A 470 -18.90 -7.42 8.48
CA TYR A 470 -17.61 -6.77 8.24
C TYR A 470 -16.66 -7.73 7.51
N GLU A 471 -16.57 -7.60 6.20
CA GLU A 471 -15.75 -8.48 5.36
C GLU A 471 -14.28 -8.06 5.34
N ILE A 472 -13.52 -8.60 6.27
CA ILE A 472 -12.12 -8.25 6.53
C ILE A 472 -11.24 -8.48 5.30
N ALA A 473 -10.44 -7.45 4.96
CA ALA A 473 -9.52 -7.42 3.80
C ALA A 473 -10.14 -7.67 2.43
N LYS A 474 -11.47 -7.87 2.34
CA LYS A 474 -12.15 -8.02 1.07
C LYS A 474 -12.50 -6.64 0.53
N ARG A 475 -12.22 -6.45 -0.76
CA ARG A 475 -12.92 -5.45 -1.56
C ARG A 475 -14.23 -6.08 -1.98
N SER A 476 -15.15 -6.14 -1.02
CA SER A 476 -16.47 -6.68 -1.27
C SER A 476 -17.28 -5.68 -2.09
N HIS A 477 -18.39 -6.16 -2.61
CA HIS A 477 -19.36 -5.28 -3.22
C HIS A 477 -20.38 -4.75 -2.22
N ASN A 478 -20.21 -5.03 -0.92
CA ASN A 478 -21.13 -4.62 0.14
C ASN A 478 -20.83 -3.19 0.60
N TRP A 479 -19.59 -2.73 0.41
CA TRP A 479 -19.18 -1.34 0.53
C TRP A 479 -18.79 -0.79 -0.85
N LEU A 480 -19.46 0.27 -1.28
CA LEU A 480 -19.18 0.99 -2.51
C LEU A 480 -18.64 2.38 -2.17
N LYS A 481 -17.80 2.93 -3.05
CA LYS A 481 -17.36 4.33 -2.99
C LYS A 481 -17.81 5.04 -4.25
N LEU A 482 -18.62 6.07 -4.07
CA LEU A 482 -19.14 6.92 -5.12
C LEU A 482 -18.47 8.29 -5.00
N LYS A 483 -17.62 8.61 -5.96
CA LYS A 483 -16.90 9.89 -6.00
C LYS A 483 -17.31 10.70 -7.21
N LYS A 484 -17.20 12.02 -7.11
CA LYS A 484 -17.52 12.93 -8.22
C LYS A 484 -16.63 12.71 -9.44
N ASP A 485 -15.34 12.38 -9.23
CA ASP A 485 -14.38 12.08 -10.31
C ASP A 485 -14.64 10.75 -11.03
N TYR A 486 -15.56 9.91 -10.54
CA TYR A 486 -15.92 8.65 -11.19
C TYR A 486 -17.12 8.76 -12.12
N LEU A 487 -17.83 9.89 -12.09
CA LEU A 487 -18.93 10.14 -13.00
C LEU A 487 -18.35 10.52 -14.37
N ASP A 488 -18.79 9.84 -15.43
CA ASP A 488 -18.31 10.11 -16.80
C ASP A 488 -18.71 11.54 -17.21
N GLY A 489 -17.75 12.31 -17.73
CA GLY A 489 -17.94 13.72 -18.08
C GLY A 489 -17.86 14.71 -16.89
N VAL A 490 -17.57 14.22 -15.68
CA VAL A 490 -17.41 15.04 -14.47
C VAL A 490 -16.00 14.86 -13.88
N GLY A 491 -15.39 15.97 -13.48
CA GLY A 491 -14.05 16.06 -12.91
C GLY A 491 -13.03 16.60 -13.91
N ASP A 492 -12.04 17.34 -13.39
CA ASP A 492 -11.09 18.08 -14.21
C ASP A 492 -10.11 17.13 -14.93
N THR A 493 -10.10 17.21 -16.26
CA THR A 493 -9.06 16.62 -17.09
C THR A 493 -8.13 17.72 -17.58
N MET A 494 -6.86 17.36 -17.76
CA MET A 494 -5.82 18.27 -18.21
C MET A 494 -5.07 17.62 -19.35
N ASP A 495 -4.75 18.41 -20.36
CA ASP A 495 -3.93 18.00 -21.49
C ASP A 495 -2.49 18.39 -21.20
N LEU A 496 -1.62 17.42 -20.95
CA LEU A 496 -0.25 17.68 -20.49
C LEU A 496 0.79 17.14 -21.46
N CYS A 497 1.88 17.88 -21.67
CA CYS A 497 2.95 17.47 -22.55
C CYS A 497 3.95 16.54 -21.84
N VAL A 498 4.43 15.51 -22.54
CA VAL A 498 5.46 14.60 -22.04
C VAL A 498 6.85 15.19 -22.30
N ILE A 499 7.62 15.43 -21.24
CA ILE A 499 8.95 16.08 -21.34
C ILE A 499 10.10 15.23 -20.79
N GLY A 500 9.80 14.06 -20.22
CA GLY A 500 10.82 13.14 -19.71
C GLY A 500 10.28 11.75 -19.35
N ALA A 501 11.18 10.78 -19.23
CA ALA A 501 10.89 9.41 -18.83
C ALA A 501 11.81 8.92 -17.71
N TYR A 502 11.27 8.05 -16.86
CA TYR A 502 12.02 7.35 -15.83
C TYR A 502 12.15 5.88 -16.22
N LEU A 503 13.34 5.32 -16.08
CA LEU A 503 13.62 3.91 -16.37
C LEU A 503 12.81 3.01 -15.45
N GLY A 504 12.17 2.01 -16.03
CA GLY A 504 11.35 1.07 -15.29
C GLY A 504 12.18 0.17 -14.38
N LYS A 505 11.59 -0.16 -13.23
CA LYS A 505 12.16 -1.11 -12.27
C LYS A 505 11.24 -2.33 -12.17
N GLY A 506 11.79 -3.51 -11.88
CA GLY A 506 11.00 -4.73 -11.71
C GLY A 506 10.28 -5.15 -13.00
N LYS A 507 8.95 -5.29 -12.98
CA LYS A 507 8.15 -5.70 -14.15
C LYS A 507 8.30 -4.78 -15.37
N ARG A 508 8.69 -3.52 -15.16
CA ARG A 508 8.93 -2.54 -16.23
C ARG A 508 10.42 -2.38 -16.58
N ALA A 509 11.30 -3.26 -16.09
CA ALA A 509 12.72 -3.21 -16.44
C ALA A 509 12.90 -3.35 -17.96
N GLY A 510 13.76 -2.53 -18.55
CA GLY A 510 13.96 -2.46 -20.01
C GLY A 510 12.95 -1.58 -20.77
N THR A 511 11.97 -0.98 -20.09
CA THR A 511 11.04 0.02 -20.64
C THR A 511 10.96 1.25 -19.71
N TYR A 512 10.02 2.17 -19.93
CA TYR A 512 9.75 3.32 -19.07
C TYR A 512 8.78 2.97 -17.95
N GLY A 513 9.18 3.27 -16.71
CA GLY A 513 8.40 3.03 -15.50
C GLY A 513 7.41 4.15 -15.19
N GLY A 514 7.66 5.34 -15.71
CA GLY A 514 6.81 6.52 -15.57
C GLY A 514 7.37 7.69 -16.39
N PHE A 515 6.62 8.78 -16.41
CA PHE A 515 6.87 9.94 -17.27
C PHE A 515 6.74 11.23 -16.48
N LEU A 516 7.51 12.24 -16.87
CA LEU A 516 7.41 13.60 -16.37
C LEU A 516 6.54 14.41 -17.34
N LEU A 517 5.48 15.01 -16.80
CA LEU A 517 4.53 15.81 -17.57
C LEU A 517 4.63 17.29 -17.23
N ALA A 518 4.29 18.14 -18.19
CA ALA A 518 4.32 19.59 -18.07
C ALA A 518 3.07 20.27 -18.64
N CYS A 519 2.72 21.41 -18.06
CA CYS A 519 1.81 22.39 -18.66
C CYS A 519 2.60 23.36 -19.54
N TYR A 520 1.92 24.06 -20.43
CA TYR A 520 2.53 25.09 -21.27
C TYR A 520 2.26 26.48 -20.68
N ASP A 521 3.31 27.26 -20.45
CA ASP A 521 3.19 28.63 -19.98
C ASP A 521 3.25 29.56 -21.19
N GLU A 522 2.10 30.11 -21.59
CA GLU A 522 1.99 31.00 -22.75
C GLU A 522 2.75 32.33 -22.54
N ASP A 523 2.84 32.82 -21.30
CA ASP A 523 3.47 34.12 -21.00
C ASP A 523 4.99 34.08 -21.15
N ASN A 524 5.60 32.95 -20.78
CA ASN A 524 7.06 32.74 -20.84
C ASN A 524 7.51 31.82 -21.99
N GLU A 525 6.56 31.22 -22.73
CA GLU A 525 6.79 30.21 -23.76
C GLU A 525 7.58 28.99 -23.24
N GLU A 526 7.18 28.48 -22.07
CA GLU A 526 7.93 27.46 -21.33
C GLU A 526 7.08 26.24 -20.94
N PHE A 527 7.70 25.06 -20.89
CA PHE A 527 7.07 23.87 -20.33
C PHE A 527 7.40 23.74 -18.85
N GLN A 528 6.40 23.86 -17.99
CA GLN A 528 6.55 23.80 -16.54
C GLN A 528 6.12 22.43 -16.00
N SER A 529 7.00 21.75 -15.27
CA SER A 529 6.67 20.42 -14.74
C SER A 529 5.50 20.49 -13.75
N VAL A 530 4.56 19.54 -13.89
CA VAL A 530 3.34 19.47 -13.07
C VAL A 530 3.23 18.18 -12.27
N CYS A 531 3.58 17.02 -12.87
CA CYS A 531 3.49 15.75 -12.17
C CYS A 531 4.35 14.65 -12.80
N LYS A 532 4.60 13.61 -12.02
CA LYS A 532 5.07 12.32 -12.50
C LYS A 532 3.88 11.38 -12.63
N ILE A 533 3.79 10.67 -13.74
CA ILE A 533 2.73 9.68 -13.98
C ILE A 533 3.31 8.29 -14.21
N GLY A 534 2.64 7.26 -13.69
CA GLY A 534 3.00 5.85 -13.90
C GLY A 534 1.82 4.89 -13.96
N THR A 535 0.58 5.42 -13.97
CA THR A 535 -0.67 4.67 -13.87
C THR A 535 -1.69 5.17 -14.89
N GLY A 536 -2.62 4.30 -15.28
CA GLY A 536 -3.64 4.58 -16.30
C GLY A 536 -3.36 3.89 -17.64
N PHE A 537 -2.12 3.46 -17.86
CA PHE A 537 -1.70 2.75 -19.06
C PHE A 537 -2.05 1.26 -18.99
N LYS A 538 -2.49 0.70 -20.12
CA LYS A 538 -2.41 -0.73 -20.38
C LYS A 538 -0.97 -1.11 -20.75
N ASP A 539 -0.65 -2.40 -20.71
CA ASP A 539 0.69 -2.86 -21.06
C ASP A 539 1.01 -2.58 -22.55
N GLU A 540 0.00 -2.65 -23.43
CA GLU A 540 0.14 -2.28 -24.84
C GLU A 540 0.43 -0.79 -25.02
N ASP A 541 -0.19 0.08 -24.22
CA ASP A 541 0.04 1.53 -24.28
C ASP A 541 1.50 1.85 -23.90
N LEU A 542 2.01 1.22 -22.83
CA LEU A 542 3.41 1.43 -22.39
C LEU A 542 4.42 1.01 -23.45
N GLU A 543 4.17 -0.12 -24.13
CA GLU A 543 5.01 -0.60 -25.23
C GLU A 543 5.01 0.39 -26.41
N GLN A 544 3.83 0.93 -26.76
CA GLN A 544 3.69 1.95 -27.81
C GLN A 544 4.42 3.24 -27.45
N HIS A 545 4.20 3.76 -26.23
CA HIS A 545 4.87 4.96 -25.75
C HIS A 545 6.39 4.79 -25.70
N TYR A 546 6.88 3.62 -25.28
CA TYR A 546 8.32 3.33 -25.28
C TYR A 546 8.91 3.38 -26.68
N LYS A 547 8.28 2.71 -27.66
CA LYS A 547 8.75 2.69 -29.06
C LYS A 547 8.79 4.10 -29.66
N PHE A 548 7.73 4.87 -29.48
CA PHE A 548 7.63 6.23 -30.00
C PHE A 548 8.62 7.18 -29.31
N LEU A 549 8.56 7.31 -27.99
CA LEU A 549 9.35 8.32 -27.25
C LEU A 549 10.86 8.01 -27.25
N LYS A 550 11.27 6.76 -27.48
CA LYS A 550 12.70 6.42 -27.63
C LYS A 550 13.35 7.15 -28.82
N GLU A 551 12.59 7.47 -29.86
CA GLU A 551 13.09 8.24 -31.01
C GLU A 551 13.23 9.75 -30.72
N HIS A 552 12.69 10.21 -29.58
CA HIS A 552 12.65 11.61 -29.17
C HIS A 552 13.50 11.91 -27.92
N ILE A 553 14.49 11.07 -27.62
CA ILE A 553 15.39 11.28 -26.47
C ILE A 553 16.33 12.45 -26.74
N LEU A 554 16.43 13.35 -25.77
CA LEU A 554 17.36 14.47 -25.76
C LEU A 554 18.56 14.17 -24.85
N PRO A 555 19.78 14.61 -25.23
CA PRO A 555 20.95 14.46 -24.37
C PRO A 555 20.92 15.39 -23.15
N LYS A 556 20.18 16.49 -23.22
CA LYS A 556 20.03 17.52 -22.18
C LYS A 556 18.63 18.14 -22.27
N PRO A 557 18.08 18.71 -21.18
CA PRO A 557 16.80 19.40 -21.25
C PRO A 557 16.86 20.60 -22.19
N ARG A 558 15.72 20.93 -22.79
CA ARG A 558 15.56 22.19 -23.53
C ARG A 558 15.63 23.37 -22.55
N PRO A 559 16.18 24.54 -22.93
CA PRO A 559 16.29 25.70 -22.02
C PRO A 559 14.94 26.20 -21.49
N TYR A 560 13.87 26.01 -22.28
CA TYR A 560 12.50 26.38 -21.96
C TYR A 560 11.75 25.30 -21.15
N TYR A 561 12.44 24.28 -20.64
CA TYR A 561 11.89 23.36 -19.65
C TYR A 561 12.17 23.87 -18.24
N ARG A 562 11.11 24.09 -17.46
CA ARG A 562 11.17 24.50 -16.06
C ARG A 562 10.86 23.30 -15.17
N VAL A 563 11.92 22.68 -14.66
CA VAL A 563 11.87 21.47 -13.85
C VAL A 563 12.77 21.61 -12.65
N ASP A 564 12.33 21.10 -11.50
CA ASP A 564 13.16 21.02 -10.30
C ASP A 564 14.14 19.85 -10.39
N GLN A 565 15.38 20.05 -9.93
CA GLN A 565 16.42 19.02 -9.94
C GLN A 565 16.00 17.74 -9.21
N SER A 566 15.18 17.85 -8.16
CA SER A 566 14.67 16.69 -7.42
C SER A 566 13.73 15.80 -8.24
N THR A 567 13.22 16.31 -9.35
CA THR A 567 12.29 15.62 -10.25
C THR A 567 12.90 15.30 -11.61
N GLU A 568 14.21 15.51 -11.78
CA GLU A 568 14.91 15.25 -13.04
C GLU A 568 14.65 13.80 -13.54
N PRO A 569 14.21 13.63 -14.81
CA PRO A 569 14.00 12.31 -15.38
C PRO A 569 15.32 11.59 -15.68
N ASP A 570 15.27 10.27 -15.79
CA ASP A 570 16.44 9.48 -16.23
C ASP A 570 16.78 9.78 -17.70
N LEU A 571 15.75 10.12 -18.49
CA LEU A 571 15.84 10.47 -19.90
C LEU A 571 15.01 11.73 -20.18
N TRP A 572 15.63 12.74 -20.77
CA TRP A 572 14.94 13.92 -21.29
C TRP A 572 14.27 13.60 -22.62
N LEU A 573 13.06 14.07 -22.82
CA LEU A 573 12.29 13.85 -24.05
C LEU A 573 11.95 15.18 -24.71
N ASP A 574 11.92 15.18 -26.04
CA ASP A 574 11.40 16.31 -26.79
C ASP A 574 9.88 16.41 -26.60
N ALA A 575 9.37 17.63 -26.47
CA ALA A 575 7.96 17.89 -26.23
C ALA A 575 7.22 17.67 -27.55
N VAL A 576 6.74 16.44 -27.79
CA VAL A 576 6.11 16.06 -29.08
C VAL A 576 4.75 15.38 -28.91
N GLN A 577 4.37 15.03 -27.68
CA GLN A 577 3.13 14.30 -27.42
C GLN A 577 2.40 14.89 -26.21
N VAL A 578 1.09 15.10 -26.37
CA VAL A 578 0.18 15.59 -25.34
C VAL A 578 -0.74 14.46 -24.90
N TRP A 579 -0.92 14.31 -23.59
CA TRP A 579 -1.77 13.29 -22.97
C TRP A 579 -2.92 13.92 -22.21
N GLU A 580 -4.10 13.34 -22.35
CA GLU A 580 -5.22 13.66 -21.48
C GLU A 580 -5.04 12.90 -20.16
N VAL A 581 -4.98 13.66 -19.07
CA VAL A 581 -4.73 13.18 -17.73
C VAL A 581 -5.88 13.58 -16.82
N LYS A 582 -6.43 12.59 -16.11
CA LYS A 582 -7.43 12.83 -15.06
C LYS A 582 -6.77 12.83 -13.69
N CYS A 583 -7.20 13.74 -12.83
CA CYS A 583 -6.79 13.77 -11.43
C CYS A 583 -8.02 13.76 -10.51
N ALA A 584 -7.80 13.42 -9.25
CA ALA A 584 -8.85 13.53 -8.24
C ALA A 584 -8.97 14.96 -7.69
N ASP A 585 -7.82 15.64 -7.62
CA ASP A 585 -7.72 17.00 -7.07
C ASP A 585 -6.40 17.65 -7.50
N LEU A 586 -6.29 18.95 -7.27
CA LEU A 586 -5.05 19.72 -7.38
C LEU A 586 -4.38 19.86 -6.01
N SER A 587 -3.09 20.18 -6.00
CA SER A 587 -2.35 20.36 -4.74
C SER A 587 -1.19 21.33 -4.92
N LEU A 588 -0.93 22.16 -3.89
CA LEU A 588 0.28 22.97 -3.86
C LEU A 588 1.51 22.07 -3.77
N SER A 589 2.48 22.33 -4.63
CA SER A 589 3.71 21.55 -4.73
C SER A 589 4.95 22.39 -4.43
N PRO A 590 5.84 21.93 -3.55
CA PRO A 590 7.13 22.58 -3.34
C PRO A 590 8.14 22.28 -4.45
N ILE A 591 7.88 21.29 -5.31
CA ILE A 591 8.85 20.80 -6.31
C ILE A 591 8.39 21.03 -7.75
N TYR A 592 7.09 20.99 -8.03
CA TYR A 592 6.59 21.25 -9.38
C TYR A 592 6.46 22.76 -9.63
N LYS A 593 6.72 23.17 -10.88
CA LYS A 593 6.84 24.60 -11.25
C LYS A 593 5.60 25.15 -11.95
N ALA A 594 4.69 24.27 -12.37
CA ALA A 594 3.42 24.64 -12.99
C ALA A 594 2.66 25.67 -12.14
N GLY A 595 2.33 26.83 -12.72
CA GLY A 595 1.52 27.87 -12.06
C GLY A 595 2.15 28.48 -10.80
N MET A 596 3.48 28.34 -10.63
CA MET A 596 4.22 28.96 -9.54
C MET A 596 4.08 30.50 -9.61
N GLY A 597 3.76 31.14 -8.48
CA GLY A 597 3.49 32.57 -8.43
C GLY A 597 2.03 32.96 -8.70
N LEU A 598 1.19 32.04 -9.22
CA LEU A 598 -0.24 32.29 -9.44
C LEU A 598 -1.07 32.06 -8.17
N CYS A 599 -0.90 30.89 -7.54
CA CYS A 599 -1.63 30.53 -6.31
C CYS A 599 -0.81 30.72 -5.03
N ASP A 600 0.51 30.53 -5.11
CA ASP A 600 1.46 30.68 -4.00
C ASP A 600 2.77 31.28 -4.57
N PRO A 601 3.40 32.25 -3.89
CA PRO A 601 4.61 32.91 -4.39
C PRO A 601 5.81 31.97 -4.62
N GLU A 602 5.88 30.86 -3.89
CA GLU A 602 7.04 29.95 -3.89
C GLU A 602 6.69 28.52 -4.35
N LYS A 603 5.41 28.17 -4.43
CA LYS A 603 4.94 26.82 -4.78
C LYS A 603 4.18 26.81 -6.09
N GLY A 604 4.43 25.79 -6.91
CA GLY A 604 3.60 25.47 -8.06
C GLY A 604 2.42 24.58 -7.68
N ILE A 605 1.78 24.00 -8.69
CA ILE A 605 0.63 23.12 -8.59
C ILE A 605 1.02 21.73 -9.09
N SER A 606 0.45 20.69 -8.49
CA SER A 606 0.58 19.30 -8.93
C SER A 606 -0.74 18.55 -8.83
N LEU A 607 -0.81 17.40 -9.50
CA LEU A 607 -2.02 16.60 -9.61
C LEU A 607 -2.05 15.49 -8.55
N ARG A 608 -3.17 15.37 -7.83
CA ARG A 608 -3.43 14.26 -6.90
C ARG A 608 -4.02 13.07 -7.67
N PHE A 609 -3.34 11.92 -7.58
CA PHE A 609 -3.70 10.67 -8.26
C PHE A 609 -3.84 10.80 -9.79
N PRO A 610 -2.83 11.32 -10.51
CA PRO A 610 -2.89 11.49 -11.95
C PRO A 610 -2.96 10.13 -12.66
N ARG A 611 -3.84 10.05 -13.66
CA ARG A 611 -4.04 8.84 -14.48
C ARG A 611 -4.11 9.22 -15.94
N PHE A 612 -3.34 8.50 -16.74
CA PHE A 612 -3.43 8.58 -18.19
C PHE A 612 -4.81 8.10 -18.64
N LEU A 613 -5.43 8.87 -19.53
CA LEU A 613 -6.66 8.46 -20.21
C LEU A 613 -6.36 8.06 -21.65
N ARG A 614 -5.76 8.97 -22.43
CA ARG A 614 -5.46 8.77 -23.85
C ARG A 614 -4.42 9.77 -24.36
N ILE A 615 -3.87 9.48 -25.53
CA ILE A 615 -3.09 10.45 -26.31
C ILE A 615 -4.07 11.46 -26.95
N ARG A 616 -3.65 12.72 -26.99
CA ARG A 616 -4.34 13.80 -27.71
C ARG A 616 -3.63 14.06 -29.04
N ASP A 617 -3.89 13.20 -30.01
CA ASP A 617 -3.35 13.35 -31.38
C ASP A 617 -3.87 14.61 -32.09
N ASP A 618 -4.96 15.18 -31.56
CA ASP A 618 -5.59 16.41 -32.00
C ASP A 618 -4.97 17.68 -31.37
N LYS A 619 -3.94 17.55 -30.52
CA LYS A 619 -3.28 18.68 -29.86
C LYS A 619 -1.77 18.69 -30.05
N LYS A 620 -1.23 19.88 -30.29
CA LYS A 620 0.19 20.17 -30.24
C LYS A 620 0.66 20.47 -28.81
N PRO A 621 1.96 20.31 -28.50
CA PRO A 621 2.54 20.67 -27.20
C PRO A 621 2.17 22.06 -26.70
N GLU A 622 2.12 23.05 -27.59
CA GLU A 622 1.79 24.45 -27.26
C GLU A 622 0.29 24.64 -26.97
N GLU A 623 -0.56 23.66 -27.31
CA GLU A 623 -2.00 23.62 -27.03
C GLU A 623 -2.33 22.79 -25.77
N ALA A 624 -1.30 22.37 -25.04
CA ALA A 624 -1.44 21.76 -23.72
C ALA A 624 -2.10 22.74 -22.75
N THR A 625 -2.76 22.22 -21.72
CA THR A 625 -3.35 23.02 -20.65
C THR A 625 -2.31 23.99 -20.10
N SER A 626 -2.68 25.27 -20.02
CA SER A 626 -1.75 26.29 -19.57
C SER A 626 -1.61 26.35 -18.05
N GLY A 627 -0.49 26.89 -17.57
CA GLY A 627 -0.26 27.09 -16.13
C GLY A 627 -1.35 27.92 -15.44
N GLY A 628 -1.92 28.91 -16.16
CA GLY A 628 -3.05 29.72 -15.70
C GLY A 628 -4.42 29.09 -15.88
N GLN A 629 -4.55 28.08 -16.75
CA GLN A 629 -5.76 27.27 -16.91
C GLN A 629 -5.84 26.11 -15.92
N VAL A 630 -4.77 25.83 -15.17
CA VAL A 630 -4.86 24.95 -14.00
C VAL A 630 -5.83 25.64 -13.02
N PRO A 631 -7.03 25.08 -12.78
CA PRO A 631 -8.05 25.80 -12.03
C PRO A 631 -7.49 26.28 -10.69
N PRO A 632 -7.75 27.53 -10.27
CA PRO A 632 -7.31 28.01 -8.98
C PRO A 632 -7.87 27.07 -7.90
N LEU A 633 -7.00 26.64 -6.98
CA LEU A 633 -7.39 25.84 -5.82
C LEU A 633 -8.60 26.51 -5.16
N GLY A 634 -9.64 25.71 -4.86
CA GLY A 634 -10.89 26.23 -4.34
C GLY A 634 -10.69 27.09 -3.07
N PRO A 635 -11.66 27.93 -2.66
CA PRO A 635 -11.54 28.80 -1.48
C PRO A 635 -11.19 28.06 -0.16
N SER A 636 -11.44 26.74 -0.11
CA SER A 636 -11.10 25.82 0.98
C SER A 636 -9.64 25.36 1.00
N GLU A 637 -8.91 25.53 -0.10
CA GLU A 637 -7.56 24.98 -0.32
C GLU A 637 -6.46 26.03 -0.43
N CYS A 638 -6.83 27.31 -0.60
CA CYS A 638 -5.91 28.42 -0.69
C CYS A 638 -5.74 29.10 0.69
N PRO A 639 -4.54 29.14 1.30
CA PRO A 639 -4.28 30.00 2.45
C PRO A 639 -4.23 31.46 1.98
N ARG A 640 -5.40 32.12 1.99
CA ARG A 640 -5.67 33.52 1.60
C ARG A 640 -4.45 34.43 1.43
N SER A 641 -4.25 34.96 0.22
CA SER A 641 -3.83 36.35 0.02
C SER A 641 -5.06 37.22 -0.29
N ARG A 642 -5.03 38.48 0.19
CA ARG A 642 -6.14 39.44 0.23
C ARG A 642 -6.82 39.65 -1.14
N PRO A 643 -8.13 39.91 -1.20
CA PRO A 643 -8.78 40.27 -2.45
C PRO A 643 -8.27 41.65 -2.91
N LEU A 644 -7.77 41.70 -4.14
CA LEU A 644 -7.71 42.93 -4.92
C LEU A 644 -9.12 43.20 -5.41
N ASP A 645 -9.75 44.24 -4.87
CA ASP A 645 -11.04 44.75 -5.33
C ASP A 645 -10.93 45.16 -6.81
N LEU A 646 -11.57 44.39 -7.70
CA LEU A 646 -11.92 44.85 -9.04
C LEU A 646 -13.11 45.83 -8.90
N LEU A 647 -12.78 47.07 -8.56
CA LEU A 647 -13.71 48.18 -8.67
C LEU A 647 -13.91 48.54 -10.15
N ASN A 648 -15.17 48.40 -10.58
CA ASN A 648 -15.78 49.04 -11.74
C ASN A 648 -15.23 50.46 -11.98
N VAL A 649 -14.68 50.72 -13.15
CA VAL A 649 -14.54 52.08 -13.68
C VAL A 649 -15.18 52.14 -15.07
N GLN A 650 -16.46 52.49 -15.09
CA GLN A 650 -17.09 53.15 -16.22
C GLN A 650 -17.00 54.66 -16.00
N GLY A 651 -16.56 55.41 -17.01
CA GLY A 651 -17.07 56.75 -17.26
C GLY A 651 -16.16 57.95 -16.94
N SER A 652 -15.64 58.55 -18.02
CA SER A 652 -15.53 60.00 -18.29
C SER A 652 -14.73 60.92 -17.36
N ALA A 653 -13.51 61.27 -17.83
CA ALA A 653 -12.86 62.60 -18.00
C ALA A 653 -13.37 63.87 -17.28
N PRO A 654 -12.61 64.99 -17.34
CA PRO A 654 -11.22 65.27 -16.95
C PRO A 654 -11.20 66.42 -15.89
N TRP A 655 -10.04 66.91 -15.44
CA TRP A 655 -9.71 68.34 -15.16
C TRP A 655 -8.39 68.43 -14.34
N THR A 656 -7.41 69.10 -14.98
CA THR A 656 -6.30 69.96 -14.47
C THR A 656 -6.24 70.24 -12.97
N PHE A 657 -5.08 70.29 -12.31
CA PHE A 657 -3.80 70.95 -12.63
C PHE A 657 -2.58 70.10 -12.28
#